data_AF-A0A807LKP9-F1
#
_entry.id   AF-A0A807LKP9-F1
#
_cell.length_a   1.000
_cell.length_b   1.000
_cell.length_c   1.000
_cell.angle_alpha   90.00
_cell.angle_beta   90.00
_cell.angle_gamma   90.00
#
_symmetry.space_group_name_H-M   'P 1'
#
loop_
_entity.id
_entity.type
_entity.pdbx_description
1 polymer ?
#
loop_
_entity_poly.entity_id
_entity_poly.type
_entity_poly.pdbx_seq_one_letter_code
_entity_poly.pdbx_strand_id
1 'polypeptide(L)'
;MRYGSVCSGIEAATVAWAPLGWKAAWFAEIEKFPSAVLAARWPEVSNLGDMTKIAAAVRAGEVEAPDVLVGGTPCQAFSIAGLRNGLADARGQLTLSYVELADAIDDKRREAGEEEAIIVWENVPGVLSSKDNAFGCLLAGLAGENEAIEPGDRPAAGKSNQFWRWSKKAGHHIAAWPQRGCVYGPQRALAWVVRDAQYFGVAQRLKRVFVVASARAGFDPAEVLFEFDGVRRDSAPRRESQPEIARNAGARSKVGSHWDNPANPHPTLNQSNNVGGIWQSNQELFAQRGSGIVGTLSAHSFTGGAGGRPEGAAAGHFIAHAFAENSRGEIRLEDGNGGITGCLSTGGGKPGQGTPAICIQHASIGRHDAAGPQGRGYQEDVAFTQDSRSSADVVQYGMQVRRLTPVECERLQGFPDDHTLIAWRGKDAAECPDGPRYKAIGNSMAVPVMRWIGERIASALPAEKMTGDYGGSKTPLDQRDLWRTPPALFASLNAEFCFQLDAAAAPRNALCKRFITAEQNTLETPWADYLSIPGYVWLNPPYSDITPFVKKASAESGNQIGTVMLVPADTSVGWFKEALQTASEVRFITAGRLAFINPVTGKPVSGNNKGSMLIIWHPYPRTHCHFATVDRDELMTFGAKLLARREAA
;
A
#
# COMPACT_ATOMS: atom_id res chain seq x y z
N MET A 1 6.90 6.87 12.08
CA MET A 1 6.90 5.43 12.42
C MET A 1 8.24 4.82 12.10
N ARG A 2 8.82 4.16 13.09
CA ARG A 2 9.98 3.27 12.96
C ARG A 2 9.51 1.83 13.11
N TYR A 3 10.04 0.91 12.31
CA TYR A 3 9.65 -0.50 12.39
C TYR A 3 10.86 -1.43 12.47
N GLY A 4 10.71 -2.51 13.22
CA GLY A 4 11.63 -3.65 13.21
C GLY A 4 11.07 -4.74 12.33
N SER A 5 11.89 -5.29 11.44
CA SER A 5 11.51 -6.38 10.54
C SER A 5 12.28 -7.65 10.91
N VAL A 6 11.58 -8.76 11.14
CA VAL A 6 12.18 -10.08 11.39
C VAL A 6 11.78 -11.08 10.32
N CYS A 7 12.66 -12.04 10.03
CA CYS A 7 12.55 -12.88 8.84
C CYS A 7 12.38 -12.00 7.59
N SER A 8 13.19 -10.94 7.52
CA SER A 8 12.99 -9.80 6.61
C SER A 8 13.00 -10.18 5.13
N GLY A 9 13.67 -11.27 4.76
CA GLY A 9 13.81 -11.68 3.37
C GLY A 9 14.49 -10.59 2.54
N ILE A 10 13.86 -10.24 1.42
CA ILE A 10 14.27 -9.11 0.56
C ILE A 10 13.50 -7.83 0.86
N GLU A 11 12.83 -7.81 2.02
CA GLU A 11 12.26 -6.64 2.69
C GLU A 11 11.18 -5.91 1.89
N ALA A 12 10.04 -6.61 1.75
CA ALA A 12 8.84 -6.06 1.14
C ALA A 12 8.26 -4.88 1.92
N ALA A 13 8.36 -4.88 3.25
CA ALA A 13 7.78 -3.85 4.10
C ALA A 13 8.47 -2.49 3.90
N THR A 14 9.79 -2.45 3.78
CA THR A 14 10.52 -1.20 3.48
C THR A 14 10.13 -0.61 2.14
N VAL A 15 10.04 -1.44 1.09
CA VAL A 15 9.58 -0.99 -0.22
C VAL A 15 8.13 -0.47 -0.14
N ALA A 16 7.28 -1.17 0.60
CA ALA A 16 5.86 -0.83 0.73
C ALA A 16 5.60 0.45 1.53
N TRP A 17 6.38 0.70 2.59
CA TRP A 17 6.13 1.76 3.56
C TRP A 17 7.00 3.00 3.39
N ALA A 18 8.01 2.96 2.50
CA ALA A 18 8.79 4.15 2.16
C ALA A 18 7.92 5.36 1.72
N PRO A 19 6.85 5.19 0.91
CA PRO A 19 5.95 6.31 0.56
C PRO A 19 5.14 6.86 1.76
N LEU A 20 5.03 6.11 2.86
CA LEU A 20 4.38 6.55 4.10
C LEU A 20 5.35 7.31 5.01
N GLY A 21 6.62 7.46 4.61
CA GLY A 21 7.68 8.07 5.43
C GLY A 21 8.16 7.20 6.58
N TRP A 22 7.81 5.91 6.61
CA TRP A 22 8.22 4.98 7.66
C TRP A 22 9.64 4.48 7.40
N LYS A 23 10.41 4.28 8.47
CA LYS A 23 11.82 3.88 8.38
C LYS A 23 12.08 2.60 9.16
N ALA A 24 12.89 1.71 8.59
CA ALA A 24 13.37 0.54 9.33
C ALA A 24 14.31 0.99 10.44
N ALA A 25 14.04 0.56 11.68
CA ALA A 25 14.99 0.69 12.79
C ALA A 25 16.11 -0.35 12.67
N TRP A 26 15.74 -1.58 12.28
CA TRP A 26 16.63 -2.71 12.08
C TRP A 26 15.95 -3.82 11.28
N PHE A 27 16.77 -4.69 10.71
CA PHE A 27 16.35 -5.95 10.06
C PHE A 27 16.85 -7.16 10.85
N ALA A 28 16.25 -8.33 10.63
CA ALA A 28 16.74 -9.61 11.15
C ALA A 28 16.54 -10.73 10.12
N GLU A 29 17.62 -11.06 9.43
CA GLU A 29 17.64 -12.08 8.37
C GLU A 29 18.93 -12.90 8.41
N ILE A 30 18.78 -14.23 8.42
CA ILE A 30 19.86 -15.22 8.54
C ILE A 30 20.26 -15.87 7.20
N GLU A 31 19.36 -15.88 6.22
CA GLU A 31 19.62 -16.45 4.90
C GLU A 31 20.56 -15.55 4.11
N LYS A 32 21.72 -16.11 3.76
CA LYS A 32 22.86 -15.35 3.25
C LYS A 32 22.54 -14.44 2.05
N PHE A 33 21.69 -14.91 1.12
CA PHE A 33 21.36 -14.13 -0.09
C PHE A 33 20.41 -12.96 0.23
N PRO A 34 19.25 -13.18 0.86
CA PRO A 34 18.44 -12.12 1.46
C PRO A 34 19.26 -11.09 2.26
N SER A 35 20.10 -11.53 3.21
CA SER A 35 20.95 -10.62 4.00
C SER A 35 21.86 -9.74 3.13
N ALA A 36 22.39 -10.27 2.02
CA ALA A 36 23.19 -9.49 1.07
C ALA A 36 22.35 -8.50 0.25
N VAL A 37 21.10 -8.83 -0.07
CA VAL A 37 20.16 -7.88 -0.69
C VAL A 37 19.90 -6.73 0.26
N LEU A 38 19.64 -7.00 1.55
CA LEU A 38 19.47 -5.95 2.56
C LEU A 38 20.69 -5.03 2.62
N ALA A 39 21.90 -5.59 2.72
CA ALA A 39 23.14 -4.82 2.78
C ALA A 39 23.39 -3.98 1.50
N ALA A 40 22.95 -4.45 0.34
CA ALA A 40 23.12 -3.73 -0.93
C ALA A 40 22.09 -2.61 -1.12
N ARG A 41 20.87 -2.75 -0.57
CA ARG A 41 19.76 -1.81 -0.76
C ARG A 41 19.67 -0.78 0.36
N TRP A 42 20.00 -1.17 1.58
CA TRP A 42 19.91 -0.35 2.79
C TRP A 42 21.15 -0.55 3.68
N PRO A 43 22.34 -0.14 3.21
CA PRO A 43 23.59 -0.31 3.97
C PRO A 43 23.60 0.41 5.32
N GLU A 44 22.73 1.41 5.50
CA GLU A 44 22.57 2.17 6.73
C GLU A 44 21.71 1.47 7.80
N VAL A 45 20.97 0.43 7.45
CA VAL A 45 20.09 -0.30 8.37
C VAL A 45 20.78 -1.58 8.84
N SER A 46 20.95 -1.72 10.15
CA SER A 46 21.60 -2.89 10.75
C SER A 46 20.75 -4.15 10.56
N ASN A 47 21.36 -5.21 10.03
CA ASN A 47 20.81 -6.57 10.10
C ASN A 47 21.33 -7.30 11.35
N LEU A 48 20.44 -7.52 12.31
CA LEU A 48 20.71 -8.17 13.60
C LEU A 48 20.85 -9.70 13.50
N GLY A 49 20.49 -10.29 12.36
CA GLY A 49 20.63 -11.72 12.10
C GLY A 49 19.57 -12.57 12.80
N ASP A 50 19.99 -13.36 13.79
CA ASP A 50 19.13 -14.36 14.45
C ASP A 50 18.10 -13.69 15.37
N MET A 51 16.84 -13.71 14.94
CA MET A 51 15.74 -13.05 15.64
C MET A 51 15.51 -13.56 17.07
N THR A 52 15.93 -14.79 17.39
CA THR A 52 15.73 -15.39 18.72
C THR A 52 16.52 -14.67 19.81
N LYS A 53 17.51 -13.86 19.45
CA LYS A 53 18.38 -13.11 20.37
C LYS A 53 17.92 -11.68 20.60
N ILE A 54 17.00 -11.17 19.79
CA ILE A 54 16.64 -9.75 19.77
C ILE A 54 15.84 -9.37 21.00
N ALA A 55 14.95 -10.24 21.50
CA ALA A 55 14.14 -9.95 22.68
C ALA A 55 14.99 -9.61 23.91
N ALA A 56 16.08 -10.35 24.13
CA ALA A 56 17.03 -10.06 25.21
C ALA A 56 17.76 -8.73 25.01
N ALA A 57 18.19 -8.44 23.77
CA ALA A 57 18.88 -7.19 23.43
C ALA A 57 17.97 -5.95 23.57
N VAL A 58 16.68 -6.08 23.22
CA VAL A 58 15.68 -5.01 23.43
C VAL A 58 15.48 -4.74 24.92
N ARG A 59 15.33 -5.79 25.74
CA ARG A 59 15.21 -5.63 27.21
C ARG A 59 16.45 -4.96 27.81
N ALA A 60 17.64 -5.32 27.31
CA ALA A 60 18.91 -4.71 27.71
C ALA A 60 19.08 -3.25 27.22
N GLY A 61 18.23 -2.77 26.31
CA GLY A 61 18.34 -1.44 25.69
C GLY A 61 19.44 -1.34 24.64
N GLU A 62 19.99 -2.46 24.18
CA GLU A 62 21.01 -2.53 23.12
C GLU A 62 20.39 -2.41 21.72
N VAL A 63 19.14 -2.85 21.57
CA VAL A 63 18.34 -2.75 20.35
C VAL A 63 17.12 -1.89 20.61
N GLU A 64 16.83 -0.98 19.69
CA GLU A 64 15.67 -0.10 19.76
C GLU A 64 14.35 -0.88 19.73
N ALA A 65 13.39 -0.46 20.55
CA ALA A 65 12.01 -0.96 20.56
C ALA A 65 11.13 -0.13 19.57
N PRO A 66 10.83 -0.64 18.37
CA PRO A 66 10.18 0.13 17.30
C PRO A 66 8.68 0.34 17.52
N ASP A 67 8.07 1.28 16.78
CA ASP A 67 6.61 1.50 16.80
C ASP A 67 5.83 0.32 16.19
N VAL A 68 6.44 -0.39 15.24
CA VAL A 68 5.84 -1.52 14.53
C VAL A 68 6.82 -2.68 14.50
N LEU A 69 6.36 -3.90 14.83
CA LEU A 69 7.10 -5.13 14.59
C LEU A 69 6.44 -5.87 13.42
N VAL A 70 7.22 -6.19 12.39
CA VAL A 70 6.74 -6.93 11.22
C VAL A 70 7.55 -8.19 10.97
N GLY A 71 6.89 -9.29 10.57
CA GLY A 71 7.61 -10.47 10.11
C GLY A 71 6.73 -11.64 9.69
N GLY A 72 7.26 -12.48 8.80
CA GLY A 72 6.65 -13.74 8.40
C GLY A 72 7.48 -14.92 8.90
N THR A 73 7.11 -15.50 10.05
CA THR A 73 7.93 -16.58 10.64
C THR A 73 7.72 -17.92 9.93
N PRO A 74 8.75 -18.77 9.79
CA PRO A 74 8.60 -20.11 9.24
C PRO A 74 7.60 -20.95 10.05
N CYS A 75 6.60 -21.51 9.38
CA CYS A 75 5.53 -22.28 10.02
C CYS A 75 6.03 -23.67 10.49
N GLN A 76 6.28 -23.83 11.80
CA GLN A 76 6.43 -25.14 12.44
C GLN A 76 5.47 -25.27 13.63
N ALA A 77 5.18 -26.52 14.01
CA ALA A 77 4.20 -26.91 15.01
C ALA A 77 4.61 -26.56 16.47
N PHE A 78 3.65 -26.27 17.37
CA PHE A 78 3.94 -25.88 18.77
C PHE A 78 2.84 -26.14 19.82
N SER A 79 3.20 -25.91 21.10
CA SER A 79 2.34 -25.99 22.31
C SER A 79 2.70 -24.84 23.29
N ILE A 80 1.70 -24.20 23.91
CA ILE A 80 1.88 -23.06 24.86
C ILE A 80 2.64 -23.44 26.12
N ALA A 81 2.57 -24.70 26.55
CA ALA A 81 3.34 -25.16 27.71
C ALA A 81 4.87 -24.96 27.52
N GLY A 82 5.35 -24.88 26.27
CA GLY A 82 6.74 -24.56 25.95
C GLY A 82 7.19 -23.15 26.35
N LEU A 83 6.28 -22.16 26.37
CA LEU A 83 6.58 -20.80 26.88
C LEU A 83 6.96 -20.80 28.36
N ARG A 84 6.48 -21.77 29.15
CA ARG A 84 6.68 -21.81 30.61
C ARG A 84 7.96 -22.52 31.05
N ASN A 85 8.52 -23.41 30.22
CA ASN A 85 9.61 -24.31 30.62
C ASN A 85 10.98 -24.01 29.95
N GLY A 86 11.11 -22.92 29.20
CA GLY A 86 12.36 -22.55 28.53
C GLY A 86 12.63 -23.34 27.24
N LEU A 87 13.29 -22.67 26.29
CA LEU A 87 13.48 -23.02 24.87
C LEU A 87 14.45 -24.21 24.64
N ALA A 88 14.07 -25.43 24.99
CA ALA A 88 14.94 -26.61 24.84
C ALA A 88 14.88 -27.34 23.47
N ASP A 89 13.97 -27.01 22.55
CA ASP A 89 13.87 -27.66 21.22
C ASP A 89 14.11 -26.67 20.07
N ALA A 90 15.17 -26.85 19.28
CA ALA A 90 15.81 -25.87 18.40
C ALA A 90 15.02 -25.43 17.13
N ARG A 91 13.84 -25.99 16.86
CA ARG A 91 13.09 -25.69 15.60
C ARG A 91 11.62 -25.30 15.77
N GLY A 92 11.02 -25.58 16.94
CA GLY A 92 9.70 -25.05 17.34
C GLY A 92 9.74 -23.63 17.94
N GLN A 93 10.89 -22.94 17.84
CA GLN A 93 11.23 -21.75 18.63
C GLN A 93 10.73 -20.43 18.02
N LEU A 94 10.62 -20.33 16.70
CA LEU A 94 10.58 -19.01 16.04
C LEU A 94 9.28 -18.23 16.30
N THR A 95 8.12 -18.88 16.30
CA THR A 95 6.85 -18.20 16.62
C THR A 95 6.78 -17.78 18.09
N LEU A 96 7.35 -18.59 19.00
CA LEU A 96 7.46 -18.23 20.42
C LEU A 96 8.42 -17.07 20.62
N SER A 97 9.58 -17.09 19.96
CA SER A 97 10.52 -15.97 19.96
C SER A 97 9.92 -14.70 19.36
N TYR A 98 8.99 -14.82 18.40
CA TYR A 98 8.26 -13.67 17.86
C TYR A 98 7.32 -13.05 18.90
N VAL A 99 6.56 -13.87 19.62
CA VAL A 99 5.72 -13.41 20.75
C VAL A 99 6.59 -12.80 21.84
N GLU A 100 7.66 -13.48 22.23
CA GLU A 100 8.59 -12.98 23.24
C GLU A 100 9.22 -11.64 22.85
N LEU A 101 9.55 -11.46 21.56
CA LEU A 101 10.06 -10.20 21.03
C LEU A 101 8.98 -9.10 21.06
N ALA A 102 7.74 -9.41 20.69
CA ALA A 102 6.63 -8.46 20.79
C ALA A 102 6.43 -7.99 22.25
N ASP A 103 6.50 -8.93 23.21
CA ASP A 103 6.41 -8.62 24.65
C ASP A 103 7.58 -7.76 25.12
N ALA A 104 8.81 -8.11 24.72
CA ALA A 104 10.00 -7.33 25.03
C ALA A 104 9.92 -5.89 24.52
N ILE A 105 9.39 -5.69 23.31
CA ILE A 105 9.21 -4.37 22.70
C ILE A 105 8.16 -3.58 23.48
N ASP A 106 6.99 -4.17 23.77
CA ASP A 106 5.93 -3.47 24.50
C ASP A 106 6.36 -3.08 25.92
N ASP A 107 7.04 -3.98 26.64
CA ASP A 107 7.58 -3.68 27.96
C ASP A 107 8.58 -2.52 27.91
N LYS A 108 9.48 -2.52 26.92
CA LYS A 108 10.48 -1.46 26.78
C LYS A 108 9.87 -0.11 26.42
N ARG A 109 8.86 -0.11 25.56
CA ARG A 109 8.13 1.11 25.19
C ARG A 109 7.34 1.65 26.37
N ARG A 110 6.72 0.77 27.17
CA ARG A 110 6.03 1.16 28.41
C ARG A 110 6.99 1.75 29.44
N GLU A 111 8.17 1.17 29.62
CA GLU A 111 9.25 1.74 30.47
C GLU A 111 9.63 3.16 30.02
N ALA A 112 9.65 3.42 28.71
CA ALA A 112 9.96 4.71 28.12
C ALA A 112 8.77 5.70 28.10
N GLY A 113 7.58 5.28 28.51
CA GLY A 113 6.35 6.09 28.42
C GLY A 113 5.84 6.28 26.98
N GLU A 114 6.24 5.40 26.07
CA GLU A 114 5.81 5.37 24.67
C GLU A 114 4.60 4.43 24.50
N GLU A 115 3.80 4.64 23.46
CA GLU A 115 2.69 3.74 23.13
C GLU A 115 3.20 2.38 22.67
N GLU A 116 2.54 1.30 23.08
CA GLU A 116 2.88 -0.07 22.68
C GLU A 116 2.92 -0.26 21.15
N ALA A 117 3.67 -1.28 20.74
CA ALA A 117 3.93 -1.55 19.34
C ALA A 117 2.70 -2.11 18.62
N ILE A 118 2.69 -1.91 17.30
CA ILE A 118 1.75 -2.56 16.39
C ILE A 118 2.46 -3.75 15.77
N ILE A 119 1.89 -4.94 15.95
CA ILE A 119 2.47 -6.19 15.49
C ILE A 119 1.79 -6.58 14.17
N VAL A 120 2.56 -6.83 13.12
CA VAL A 120 2.10 -7.28 11.81
C VAL A 120 2.76 -8.60 11.46
N TRP A 121 2.00 -9.69 11.51
CA TRP A 121 2.51 -11.03 11.22
C TRP A 121 1.89 -11.60 9.95
N GLU A 122 2.70 -12.25 9.12
CA GLU A 122 2.27 -12.86 7.86
C GLU A 122 2.55 -14.36 7.84
N ASN A 123 1.68 -15.14 7.19
CA ASN A 123 1.96 -16.54 6.87
C ASN A 123 1.10 -17.10 5.73
N VAL A 124 1.36 -18.35 5.34
CA VAL A 124 0.53 -19.09 4.39
C VAL A 124 -0.80 -19.55 5.02
N PRO A 125 -1.90 -19.62 4.25
CA PRO A 125 -3.22 -20.03 4.78
C PRO A 125 -3.25 -21.43 5.41
N GLY A 126 -2.26 -22.28 5.11
CA GLY A 126 -2.14 -23.61 5.70
C GLY A 126 -2.09 -23.59 7.23
N VAL A 127 -1.59 -22.50 7.84
CA VAL A 127 -1.49 -22.35 9.31
C VAL A 127 -2.87 -22.42 10.00
N LEU A 128 -3.92 -21.96 9.30
CA LEU A 128 -5.32 -21.98 9.76
C LEU A 128 -5.90 -23.40 9.88
N SER A 129 -5.18 -24.41 9.40
CA SER A 129 -5.59 -25.82 9.42
C SER A 129 -4.47 -26.76 9.88
N SER A 130 -3.53 -26.22 10.65
CA SER A 130 -2.42 -26.96 11.27
C SER A 130 -2.94 -28.05 12.21
N LYS A 131 -2.29 -29.22 12.19
CA LYS A 131 -2.75 -30.41 12.95
C LYS A 131 -2.70 -30.20 14.46
N ASP A 132 -1.78 -29.37 14.89
CA ASP A 132 -1.39 -29.09 16.26
C ASP A 132 -2.01 -27.78 16.79
N ASN A 133 -2.89 -27.14 16.02
CA ASN A 133 -3.48 -25.83 16.37
C ASN A 133 -2.42 -24.74 16.63
N ALA A 134 -1.34 -24.75 15.86
CA ALA A 134 -0.30 -23.72 15.88
C ALA A 134 -0.94 -22.32 15.85
N PHE A 135 -1.82 -22.03 14.88
CA PHE A 135 -2.44 -20.71 14.79
C PHE A 135 -3.12 -20.28 16.11
N GLY A 136 -3.89 -21.16 16.75
CA GLY A 136 -4.55 -20.88 18.02
C GLY A 136 -3.60 -20.58 19.17
N CYS A 137 -2.41 -21.18 19.20
CA CYS A 137 -1.44 -20.84 20.23
C CYS A 137 -0.58 -19.61 19.91
N LEU A 138 -0.41 -19.21 18.64
CA LEU A 138 0.13 -17.89 18.28
C LEU A 138 -0.84 -16.81 18.78
N LEU A 139 -2.13 -16.98 18.47
CA LEU A 139 -3.16 -16.04 18.91
C LEU A 139 -3.17 -15.92 20.43
N ALA A 140 -3.12 -17.04 21.15
CA ALA A 140 -3.02 -17.05 22.60
C ALA A 140 -1.79 -16.30 23.12
N GLY A 141 -0.61 -16.58 22.57
CA GLY A 141 0.63 -15.92 22.98
C GLY A 141 0.57 -14.41 22.78
N LEU A 142 0.11 -13.94 21.62
CA LEU A 142 -0.05 -12.50 21.36
C LEU A 142 -1.15 -11.85 22.23
N ALA A 143 -2.26 -12.56 22.44
CA ALA A 143 -3.38 -12.11 23.26
C ALA A 143 -3.06 -12.07 24.77
N GLY A 144 -2.03 -12.79 25.22
CA GLY A 144 -1.70 -12.95 26.64
C GLY A 144 -2.47 -14.05 27.35
N GLU A 145 -2.99 -15.03 26.60
CA GLU A 145 -3.73 -16.18 27.13
C GLU A 145 -2.78 -17.33 27.51
N ASN A 146 -3.20 -18.11 28.50
CA ASN A 146 -2.42 -19.24 29.03
C ASN A 146 -2.67 -20.57 28.30
N GLU A 147 -3.72 -20.64 27.50
CA GLU A 147 -4.14 -21.84 26.77
C GLU A 147 -4.40 -21.50 25.30
N ALA A 148 -4.22 -22.51 24.43
CA ALA A 148 -4.40 -22.32 23.00
C ALA A 148 -5.84 -21.94 22.72
N ILE A 149 -6.03 -20.82 22.01
CA ILE A 149 -7.37 -20.39 21.62
C ILE A 149 -7.91 -21.43 20.63
N GLU A 150 -9.19 -21.73 20.76
CA GLU A 150 -9.92 -22.64 19.90
C GLU A 150 -10.83 -21.86 18.94
N PRO A 151 -11.01 -22.31 17.70
CA PRO A 151 -11.85 -21.61 16.71
C PRO A 151 -13.36 -21.64 17.03
N GLY A 152 -13.81 -22.45 18.00
CA GLY A 152 -15.19 -22.56 18.44
C GLY A 152 -15.47 -23.92 19.12
N ASP A 153 -16.75 -24.23 19.38
CA ASP A 153 -17.11 -25.46 20.11
C ASP A 153 -16.72 -26.74 19.37
N ARG A 154 -16.10 -27.67 20.11
CA ARG A 154 -15.65 -28.96 19.56
C ARG A 154 -16.81 -29.96 19.47
N PRO A 155 -17.07 -30.55 18.28
CA PRO A 155 -18.12 -31.55 18.13
C PRO A 155 -17.68 -32.91 18.71
N ALA A 156 -18.63 -33.83 18.88
CA ALA A 156 -18.33 -35.20 19.32
C ALA A 156 -17.30 -35.90 18.39
N ALA A 157 -16.53 -36.82 18.95
CA ALA A 157 -15.56 -37.62 18.20
C ALA A 157 -16.20 -38.27 16.97
N GLY A 158 -15.49 -38.26 15.84
CA GLY A 158 -16.00 -38.73 14.56
C GLY A 158 -16.84 -37.72 13.77
N LYS A 159 -17.29 -36.61 14.37
CA LYS A 159 -18.04 -35.54 13.70
C LYS A 159 -17.16 -34.33 13.41
N SER A 160 -17.49 -33.60 12.34
CA SER A 160 -16.86 -32.32 11.97
C SER A 160 -17.90 -31.21 12.00
N ASN A 161 -17.46 -29.98 12.23
CA ASN A 161 -18.28 -28.76 12.06
C ASN A 161 -17.46 -27.69 11.31
N GLN A 162 -17.94 -26.45 11.28
CA GLN A 162 -17.26 -25.36 10.58
C GLN A 162 -15.89 -24.98 11.17
N PHE A 163 -15.61 -25.33 12.43
CA PHE A 163 -14.39 -24.97 13.16
C PHE A 163 -13.45 -26.16 13.41
N TRP A 164 -13.94 -27.38 13.24
CA TRP A 164 -13.22 -28.60 13.59
C TRP A 164 -13.44 -29.70 12.54
N ARG A 165 -12.33 -30.25 12.04
CA ARG A 165 -12.32 -31.37 11.12
C ARG A 165 -11.85 -32.64 11.84
N TRP A 166 -12.67 -33.69 11.84
CA TRP A 166 -12.23 -34.99 12.35
C TRP A 166 -11.21 -35.64 11.42
N SER A 167 -10.04 -36.00 11.96
CA SER A 167 -9.00 -36.73 11.23
C SER A 167 -8.93 -38.18 11.69
N LYS A 168 -9.43 -39.11 10.88
CA LYS A 168 -9.33 -40.55 11.16
C LYS A 168 -7.87 -41.01 11.35
N LYS A 169 -6.94 -40.41 10.62
CA LYS A 169 -5.50 -40.73 10.68
C LYS A 169 -4.84 -40.22 11.97
N ALA A 170 -5.24 -39.04 12.45
CA ALA A 170 -4.66 -38.46 13.66
C ALA A 170 -5.38 -38.91 14.93
N GLY A 171 -6.61 -39.40 14.82
CA GLY A 171 -7.42 -39.83 15.97
C GLY A 171 -8.01 -38.69 16.80
N HIS A 172 -7.86 -37.44 16.34
CA HIS A 172 -8.38 -36.24 17.00
C HIS A 172 -8.90 -35.21 15.99
N HIS A 173 -9.56 -34.17 16.48
CA HIS A 173 -9.98 -33.02 15.68
C HIS A 173 -8.79 -32.14 15.30
N ILE A 174 -8.79 -31.65 14.08
CA ILE A 174 -7.88 -30.62 13.57
C ILE A 174 -8.66 -29.32 13.53
N ALA A 175 -8.10 -28.25 14.11
CA ALA A 175 -8.69 -26.92 14.07
C ALA A 175 -8.81 -26.44 12.61
N ALA A 176 -9.95 -25.86 12.26
CA ALA A 176 -10.23 -25.25 10.98
C ALA A 176 -10.65 -23.80 11.22
N TRP A 177 -9.68 -22.89 11.21
CA TRP A 177 -9.91 -21.49 11.50
C TRP A 177 -10.61 -20.77 10.34
N PRO A 178 -11.54 -19.85 10.63
CA PRO A 178 -12.12 -19.01 9.59
C PRO A 178 -11.03 -18.12 8.98
N GLN A 179 -11.25 -17.73 7.73
CA GLN A 179 -10.31 -16.87 6.98
C GLN A 179 -10.20 -15.44 7.54
N ARG A 180 -11.08 -15.07 8.46
CA ARG A 180 -11.05 -13.78 9.17
C ARG A 180 -11.57 -13.97 10.59
N GLY A 181 -11.11 -13.15 11.52
CA GLY A 181 -11.61 -13.12 12.88
C GLY A 181 -10.80 -12.18 13.77
N CYS A 182 -11.24 -12.02 15.02
CA CYS A 182 -10.57 -11.19 16.01
C CYS A 182 -10.63 -11.86 17.39
N VAL A 183 -9.67 -11.53 18.24
CA VAL A 183 -9.59 -11.90 19.65
C VAL A 183 -9.23 -10.64 20.43
N TYR A 184 -9.92 -10.43 21.54
CA TYR A 184 -9.62 -9.35 22.48
C TYR A 184 -9.09 -9.98 23.77
N GLY A 185 -7.76 -10.08 23.86
CA GLY A 185 -7.08 -10.71 24.98
C GLY A 185 -6.65 -9.72 26.08
N PRO A 186 -6.15 -10.23 27.21
CA PRO A 186 -5.67 -9.41 28.32
C PRO A 186 -4.44 -8.56 28.00
N GLN A 187 -3.58 -8.98 27.07
CA GLN A 187 -2.39 -8.22 26.65
C GLN A 187 -2.62 -7.41 25.38
N ARG A 188 -3.24 -8.00 24.35
CA ARG A 188 -3.45 -7.34 23.05
C ARG A 188 -4.81 -7.67 22.47
N ALA A 189 -5.38 -6.68 21.78
CA ALA A 189 -6.38 -6.97 20.75
C ALA A 189 -5.66 -7.50 19.51
N LEU A 190 -6.30 -8.40 18.77
CA LEU A 190 -5.77 -8.90 17.51
C LEU A 190 -6.89 -9.21 16.51
N ALA A 191 -6.58 -9.05 15.24
CA ALA A 191 -7.43 -9.43 14.12
C ALA A 191 -6.61 -10.15 13.07
N TRP A 192 -7.25 -11.02 12.28
CA TRP A 192 -6.63 -11.67 11.14
C TRP A 192 -7.52 -11.71 9.92
N VAL A 193 -6.90 -11.77 8.74
CA VAL A 193 -7.59 -11.93 7.46
C VAL A 193 -6.72 -12.65 6.45
N VAL A 194 -7.32 -13.49 5.61
CA VAL A 194 -6.68 -14.03 4.40
C VAL A 194 -6.91 -13.05 3.25
N ARG A 195 -5.84 -12.52 2.67
CA ARG A 195 -5.88 -11.70 1.46
C ARG A 195 -5.18 -12.38 0.31
N ASP A 196 -5.66 -12.10 -0.90
CA ASP A 196 -5.07 -12.58 -2.14
C ASP A 196 -4.48 -11.39 -2.90
N ALA A 197 -3.17 -11.44 -3.16
CA ALA A 197 -2.45 -10.33 -3.79
C ALA A 197 -3.02 -9.91 -5.16
N GLN A 198 -3.75 -10.80 -5.84
CA GLN A 198 -4.37 -10.50 -7.14
C GLN A 198 -5.31 -9.28 -7.09
N TYR A 199 -5.85 -8.94 -5.92
CA TYR A 199 -6.74 -7.79 -5.73
C TYR A 199 -6.02 -6.49 -5.33
N PHE A 200 -4.68 -6.50 -5.32
CA PHE A 200 -3.84 -5.39 -4.85
C PHE A 200 -2.88 -4.90 -5.95
N GLY A 201 -3.26 -5.08 -7.23
CA GLY A 201 -2.50 -4.52 -8.35
C GLY A 201 -1.34 -5.37 -8.86
N VAL A 202 -1.27 -6.65 -8.51
CA VAL A 202 -0.34 -7.62 -9.10
C VAL A 202 -1.06 -8.78 -9.78
N ALA A 203 -0.50 -9.29 -10.87
CA ALA A 203 -1.09 -10.40 -11.65
C ALA A 203 -0.76 -11.79 -11.07
N GLN A 204 -0.75 -11.92 -9.73
CA GLN A 204 -0.37 -13.14 -9.03
C GLN A 204 -1.43 -13.56 -8.02
N ARG A 205 -1.86 -14.82 -8.08
CA ARG A 205 -2.68 -15.42 -7.01
C ARG A 205 -1.77 -15.84 -5.86
N LEU A 206 -1.74 -15.03 -4.82
CA LEU A 206 -0.89 -15.23 -3.65
C LEU A 206 -1.73 -14.99 -2.40
N LYS A 207 -2.34 -16.07 -1.90
CA LYS A 207 -3.12 -16.02 -0.66
C LYS A 207 -2.21 -16.12 0.53
N ARG A 208 -2.37 -15.19 1.48
CA ARG A 208 -1.65 -15.12 2.75
C ARG A 208 -2.59 -14.72 3.88
N VAL A 209 -2.36 -15.25 5.06
CA VAL A 209 -2.98 -14.80 6.30
C VAL A 209 -2.12 -13.69 6.88
N PHE A 210 -2.77 -12.61 7.30
CA PHE A 210 -2.15 -11.50 8.02
C PHE A 210 -2.82 -11.38 9.38
N VAL A 211 -2.02 -11.18 10.42
CA VAL A 211 -2.46 -10.87 11.78
C VAL A 211 -1.95 -9.48 12.12
N VAL A 212 -2.84 -8.63 12.61
CA VAL A 212 -2.48 -7.36 13.26
C VAL A 212 -2.83 -7.49 14.73
N ALA A 213 -1.92 -7.11 15.63
CA ALA A 213 -2.15 -7.11 17.06
C ALA A 213 -1.55 -5.86 17.71
N SER A 214 -2.15 -5.33 18.76
CA SER A 214 -1.57 -4.24 19.54
C SER A 214 -2.21 -4.13 20.92
N ALA A 215 -1.44 -3.64 21.88
CA ALA A 215 -1.91 -3.21 23.20
C ALA A 215 -2.25 -1.71 23.25
N ARG A 216 -1.96 -0.96 22.17
CA ARG A 216 -2.10 0.49 22.13
C ARG A 216 -3.54 0.94 22.39
N ALA A 217 -3.69 1.89 23.31
CA ALA A 217 -5.00 2.44 23.66
C ALA A 217 -5.64 3.17 22.46
N GLY A 218 -6.91 2.88 22.18
CA GLY A 218 -7.65 3.53 21.09
C GLY A 218 -7.28 3.06 19.68
N PHE A 219 -6.52 1.98 19.54
CA PHE A 219 -6.21 1.33 18.27
C PHE A 219 -6.90 -0.03 18.19
N ASP A 220 -7.77 -0.24 17.20
CA ASP A 220 -8.42 -1.54 16.96
C ASP A 220 -7.82 -2.23 15.72
N PRO A 221 -7.12 -3.37 15.88
CA PRO A 221 -6.62 -4.17 14.75
C PRO A 221 -7.70 -4.59 13.74
N ALA A 222 -8.95 -4.73 14.17
CA ALA A 222 -10.06 -5.02 13.27
C ALA A 222 -10.32 -3.86 12.30
N GLU A 223 -10.16 -2.61 12.74
CA GLU A 223 -10.26 -1.42 11.89
C GLU A 223 -9.13 -1.32 10.87
N VAL A 224 -8.03 -2.05 11.05
CA VAL A 224 -6.96 -2.13 10.04
C VAL A 224 -7.34 -3.15 8.96
N LEU A 225 -7.69 -4.36 9.37
CA LEU A 225 -7.81 -5.51 8.47
C LEU A 225 -9.20 -5.70 7.85
N PHE A 226 -10.25 -5.25 8.52
CA PHE A 226 -11.63 -5.39 8.05
C PHE A 226 -12.06 -4.13 7.31
N GLU A 227 -12.92 -4.33 6.31
CA GLU A 227 -13.65 -3.29 5.64
C GLU A 227 -15.05 -3.33 6.23
N PHE A 228 -15.36 -2.40 7.15
CA PHE A 228 -16.73 -2.20 7.62
C PHE A 228 -17.43 -1.28 6.64
N ASP A 229 -18.50 -1.76 6.00
CA ASP A 229 -19.32 -0.93 5.11
C ASP A 229 -20.04 0.15 5.94
N GLY A 230 -19.36 1.28 6.12
CA GLY A 230 -19.75 2.40 6.96
C GLY A 230 -20.08 3.67 6.17
N VAL A 231 -20.79 3.56 5.05
CA VAL A 231 -21.69 4.62 4.58
C VAL A 231 -23.05 4.02 4.33
N ARG A 232 -24.08 4.66 4.91
CA ARG A 232 -25.48 4.53 4.50
C ARG A 232 -25.58 4.75 2.98
N ARG A 233 -25.42 3.69 2.20
CA ARG A 233 -26.17 3.50 0.95
C ARG A 233 -27.53 2.97 1.34
N ASP A 234 -28.31 3.84 1.96
CA ASP A 234 -29.77 3.71 1.96
C ASP A 234 -30.25 4.08 0.55
N SER A 235 -29.89 3.23 -0.41
CA SER A 235 -30.70 3.09 -1.61
C SER A 235 -31.71 2.01 -1.25
N ALA A 236 -32.93 2.43 -0.90
CA ALA A 236 -34.04 1.49 -0.80
C ALA A 236 -34.00 0.56 -2.04
N PRO A 237 -34.25 -0.75 -1.89
CA PRO A 237 -34.25 -1.64 -3.04
C PRO A 237 -35.40 -1.22 -3.96
N ARG A 238 -35.13 -0.35 -4.95
CA ARG A 238 -36.08 -0.04 -6.01
C ARG A 238 -36.04 -1.20 -7.00
N ARG A 239 -36.66 -2.31 -6.61
CA ARG A 239 -37.31 -3.19 -7.57
C ARG A 239 -38.60 -2.50 -8.01
N GLU A 240 -38.51 -1.68 -9.03
CA GLU A 240 -39.60 -1.60 -9.99
C GLU A 240 -39.11 -2.28 -11.26
N SER A 241 -39.64 -3.47 -11.52
CA SER A 241 -39.52 -4.10 -12.82
C SER A 241 -40.17 -3.18 -13.84
N GLN A 242 -39.37 -2.46 -14.63
CA GLN A 242 -39.84 -1.75 -15.82
C GLN A 242 -39.64 -2.68 -17.03
N PRO A 243 -40.72 -3.31 -17.57
CA PRO A 243 -40.61 -4.31 -18.63
C PRO A 243 -40.24 -3.71 -20.00
N GLU A 244 -40.33 -2.38 -20.17
CA GLU A 244 -40.18 -1.74 -21.49
C GLU A 244 -38.74 -1.36 -21.87
N ILE A 245 -37.90 -0.96 -20.92
CA ILE A 245 -36.50 -0.56 -21.24
C ILE A 245 -35.64 -1.79 -21.59
N ALA A 246 -36.01 -2.98 -21.09
CA ALA A 246 -35.36 -4.24 -21.42
C ALA A 246 -35.68 -4.77 -22.84
N ARG A 247 -36.67 -4.19 -23.55
CA ARG A 247 -37.07 -4.71 -24.88
C ARG A 247 -36.22 -4.15 -26.02
N ASN A 248 -35.69 -2.93 -25.90
CA ASN A 248 -34.95 -2.28 -26.99
C ASN A 248 -33.41 -2.36 -26.85
N ALA A 249 -32.90 -2.99 -25.81
CA ALA A 249 -31.47 -3.35 -25.70
C ALA A 249 -31.14 -4.75 -26.28
N GLY A 250 -32.11 -5.41 -26.91
CA GLY A 250 -32.00 -6.77 -27.47
C GLY A 250 -31.35 -6.88 -28.85
N ALA A 251 -30.73 -5.83 -29.37
CA ALA A 251 -30.11 -5.82 -30.70
C ALA A 251 -28.68 -5.26 -30.72
N ARG A 252 -27.83 -5.68 -29.78
CA ARG A 252 -26.36 -5.58 -29.93
C ARG A 252 -25.74 -6.96 -29.81
N SER A 253 -24.88 -7.30 -30.77
CA SER A 253 -24.17 -8.57 -30.91
C SER A 253 -23.68 -9.14 -29.59
N LYS A 254 -24.10 -10.37 -29.28
CA LYS A 254 -23.46 -11.22 -28.28
C LYS A 254 -22.11 -11.68 -28.81
N VAL A 255 -21.08 -10.87 -28.58
CA VAL A 255 -19.70 -11.36 -28.47
C VAL A 255 -19.20 -10.93 -27.10
N GLY A 256 -19.73 -11.57 -26.07
CA GLY A 256 -19.06 -11.62 -24.78
C GLY A 256 -17.88 -12.56 -24.91
N SER A 257 -16.70 -12.14 -24.44
CA SER A 257 -15.51 -12.99 -24.49
C SER A 257 -15.76 -14.27 -23.71
N HIS A 258 -15.32 -15.41 -24.25
CA HIS A 258 -15.45 -16.75 -23.67
C HIS A 258 -14.82 -16.89 -22.25
N TRP A 259 -14.09 -15.90 -21.76
CA TRP A 259 -13.14 -16.04 -20.64
C TRP A 259 -13.70 -15.82 -19.22
N ASP A 260 -15.01 -15.57 -19.06
CA ASP A 260 -15.65 -15.29 -17.76
C ASP A 260 -16.50 -16.47 -17.20
N ASN A 261 -16.23 -17.71 -17.62
CA ASN A 261 -16.93 -18.91 -17.15
C ASN A 261 -16.22 -19.54 -15.92
N PRO A 262 -16.93 -19.92 -14.83
CA PRO A 262 -16.35 -20.69 -13.71
C PRO A 262 -15.59 -21.96 -14.10
N ALA A 263 -15.90 -22.55 -15.26
CA ALA A 263 -15.21 -23.71 -15.81
C ALA A 263 -13.85 -23.36 -16.45
N ASN A 264 -13.64 -22.11 -16.90
CA ASN A 264 -12.43 -21.63 -17.56
C ASN A 264 -11.97 -20.30 -16.94
N PRO A 265 -11.25 -20.33 -15.80
CA PRO A 265 -10.72 -19.11 -15.19
C PRO A 265 -9.66 -18.45 -16.07
N HIS A 266 -9.66 -17.10 -16.10
CA HIS A 266 -8.65 -16.24 -16.74
C HIS A 266 -7.21 -16.77 -16.53
N PRO A 267 -6.31 -16.68 -17.53
CA PRO A 267 -4.90 -17.03 -17.36
C PRO A 267 -4.29 -16.06 -16.34
N THR A 268 -4.30 -16.47 -15.09
CA THR A 268 -3.63 -15.86 -13.95
C THR A 268 -2.74 -16.95 -13.40
N LEU A 269 -1.51 -16.60 -12.99
CA LEU A 269 -0.56 -17.58 -12.48
C LEU A 269 -1.12 -18.13 -11.15
N ASN A 270 -1.73 -19.32 -11.22
CA ASN A 270 -2.26 -20.00 -10.06
C ASN A 270 -1.10 -20.71 -9.36
N GLN A 271 -0.76 -20.29 -8.14
CA GLN A 271 0.04 -21.09 -7.25
C GLN A 271 -0.80 -22.32 -6.88
N SER A 272 -0.58 -23.45 -7.58
CA SER A 272 -1.22 -24.71 -7.22
C SER A 272 -0.97 -25.00 -5.74
N ASN A 273 -1.99 -25.42 -5.01
CA ASN A 273 -1.99 -25.80 -3.59
C ASN A 273 -0.83 -26.74 -3.25
N ASN A 274 0.39 -26.19 -3.13
CA ASN A 274 1.57 -26.99 -2.90
C ASN A 274 1.59 -27.26 -1.40
N VAL A 275 1.13 -28.47 -1.06
CA VAL A 275 1.25 -29.08 0.26
C VAL A 275 2.71 -29.54 0.53
N GLY A 276 3.67 -28.95 -0.19
CA GLY A 276 5.10 -29.24 -0.10
C GLY A 276 5.55 -29.07 1.35
N GLY A 277 6.16 -30.13 1.87
CA GLY A 277 6.57 -30.19 3.27
C GLY A 277 7.45 -29.01 3.68
N ILE A 278 7.38 -28.69 4.97
CA ILE A 278 8.27 -27.78 5.69
C ILE A 278 9.71 -28.01 5.17
N TRP A 279 10.39 -26.93 4.77
CA TRP A 279 11.76 -26.89 4.20
C TRP A 279 11.92 -27.14 2.69
N GLN A 280 10.86 -27.32 1.89
CA GLN A 280 11.02 -27.43 0.44
C GLN A 280 11.13 -26.06 -0.25
N SER A 281 12.16 -25.90 -1.10
CA SER A 281 12.39 -24.68 -1.87
C SER A 281 11.27 -24.47 -2.89
N ASN A 282 10.69 -23.26 -2.92
CA ASN A 282 9.65 -22.83 -3.87
C ASN A 282 10.20 -22.56 -5.29
N GLN A 283 11.17 -23.32 -5.79
CA GLN A 283 11.75 -23.10 -7.12
C GLN A 283 10.72 -23.24 -8.26
N GLU A 284 9.61 -23.96 -8.01
CA GLU A 284 8.52 -24.23 -8.97
C GLU A 284 7.40 -23.16 -8.96
N LEU A 285 7.49 -22.10 -8.12
CA LEU A 285 6.40 -21.12 -7.95
C LEU A 285 6.08 -20.28 -9.19
N PHE A 286 7.07 -20.11 -10.08
CA PHE A 286 7.05 -19.14 -11.17
C PHE A 286 6.96 -19.81 -12.55
N ALA A 287 6.21 -20.91 -12.60
CA ALA A 287 6.03 -21.72 -13.79
C ALA A 287 4.63 -21.47 -14.37
N GLN A 288 4.54 -20.84 -15.55
CA GLN A 288 3.25 -20.59 -16.20
C GLN A 288 2.68 -21.89 -16.77
N ARG A 289 1.64 -22.45 -16.13
CA ARG A 289 0.77 -23.44 -16.77
C ARG A 289 -0.30 -22.70 -17.57
N GLY A 290 0.01 -22.36 -18.81
CA GLY A 290 -0.91 -21.69 -19.72
C GLY A 290 -1.19 -22.54 -20.95
N SER A 291 -2.47 -22.79 -21.23
CA SER A 291 -2.97 -22.87 -22.59
C SER A 291 -2.48 -21.64 -23.36
N GLY A 292 -2.01 -21.86 -24.59
CA GLY A 292 -1.16 -20.96 -25.35
C GLY A 292 -1.57 -19.49 -25.35
N ILE A 293 -0.60 -18.63 -25.06
CA ILE A 293 -0.51 -17.30 -25.66
C ILE A 293 0.82 -17.27 -26.40
N VAL A 294 0.71 -17.42 -27.73
CA VAL A 294 1.71 -16.99 -28.70
C VAL A 294 1.79 -15.47 -28.57
N GLY A 295 2.73 -15.00 -27.77
CA GLY A 295 2.79 -13.59 -27.45
C GLY A 295 4.16 -13.18 -26.98
N THR A 296 5.22 -13.60 -27.69
CA THR A 296 6.47 -12.85 -27.92
C THR A 296 7.46 -13.70 -28.72
N LEU A 297 7.22 -13.80 -30.03
CA LEU A 297 8.32 -13.53 -30.97
C LEU A 297 8.58 -12.02 -30.86
N SER A 298 9.14 -11.58 -29.74
CA SER A 298 9.55 -10.19 -29.55
C SER A 298 10.77 -9.96 -30.43
N ALA A 299 10.57 -9.23 -31.53
CA ALA A 299 11.23 -7.94 -31.81
C ALA A 299 12.74 -7.73 -31.49
N HIS A 300 13.55 -8.79 -31.27
CA HIS A 300 14.99 -8.67 -31.01
C HIS A 300 15.87 -9.72 -31.69
N SER A 301 15.40 -10.36 -32.75
CA SER A 301 16.26 -11.10 -33.66
C SER A 301 16.12 -10.49 -35.05
N PHE A 302 16.93 -9.45 -35.31
CA PHE A 302 17.65 -9.13 -36.56
C PHE A 302 18.15 -7.67 -36.50
N THR A 303 19.08 -7.37 -35.59
CA THR A 303 20.05 -6.30 -35.82
C THR A 303 21.25 -6.89 -36.55
N GLY A 304 21.13 -7.00 -37.88
CA GLY A 304 22.23 -7.28 -38.80
C GLY A 304 22.07 -6.34 -39.98
N GLY A 305 22.92 -5.30 -40.02
CA GLY A 305 22.75 -4.16 -40.92
C GLY A 305 22.99 -4.47 -42.39
N ALA A 306 22.38 -3.66 -43.26
CA ALA A 306 23.07 -2.71 -44.13
C ALA A 306 22.07 -2.04 -45.09
N GLY A 307 21.94 -0.71 -44.99
CA GLY A 307 21.47 0.17 -46.08
C GLY A 307 19.96 0.33 -46.30
N GLY A 308 19.46 1.57 -46.13
CA GLY A 308 18.26 2.09 -46.80
C GLY A 308 17.01 2.29 -45.92
N ARG A 309 16.58 3.55 -45.76
CA ARG A 309 15.24 3.96 -45.26
C ARG A 309 14.17 3.79 -46.39
N PRO A 310 12.85 4.04 -46.18
CA PRO A 310 11.89 3.23 -45.43
C PRO A 310 10.54 3.13 -46.19
N GLU A 311 10.22 2.09 -46.95
CA GLU A 311 8.88 1.97 -47.56
C GLU A 311 8.54 0.49 -47.81
N GLY A 312 7.51 -0.04 -47.12
CA GLY A 312 6.80 -1.24 -47.60
C GLY A 312 6.77 -2.52 -46.75
N ALA A 313 7.07 -2.52 -45.44
CA ALA A 313 6.82 -3.72 -44.62
C ALA A 313 5.32 -3.88 -44.30
N ALA A 314 4.59 -4.56 -45.18
CA ALA A 314 3.27 -5.09 -44.86
C ALA A 314 3.42 -6.10 -43.71
N ALA A 315 2.84 -5.77 -42.56
CA ALA A 315 2.68 -6.70 -41.45
C ALA A 315 1.84 -7.90 -41.92
N GLY A 316 2.51 -9.02 -42.23
CA GLY A 316 1.85 -10.28 -42.55
C GLY A 316 1.10 -10.80 -41.33
N HIS A 317 -0.23 -10.91 -41.45
CA HIS A 317 -1.03 -11.64 -40.47
C HIS A 317 -0.68 -13.14 -40.55
N PHE A 318 -0.25 -13.72 -39.43
CA PHE A 318 -0.06 -15.16 -39.28
C PHE A 318 -1.40 -15.82 -38.92
N ILE A 319 -1.74 -16.94 -39.55
CA ILE A 319 -2.88 -17.79 -39.18
C ILE A 319 -2.31 -19.07 -38.58
N ALA A 320 -2.60 -19.32 -37.30
CA ALA A 320 -2.23 -20.57 -36.63
C ALA A 320 -3.42 -21.54 -36.66
N HIS A 321 -3.16 -22.81 -37.01
CA HIS A 321 -4.15 -23.88 -36.99
C HIS A 321 -3.77 -24.90 -35.91
N ALA A 322 -4.73 -25.25 -35.04
CA ALA A 322 -4.57 -26.28 -34.01
C ALA A 322 -5.24 -27.58 -34.45
N PHE A 323 -4.56 -28.71 -34.23
CA PHE A 323 -5.07 -30.05 -34.51
C PHE A 323 -4.67 -31.06 -33.43
N ALA A 324 -5.50 -32.09 -33.27
CA ALA A 324 -5.24 -33.21 -32.35
C ALA A 324 -5.40 -34.55 -33.05
N GLU A 325 -4.59 -35.53 -32.65
CA GLU A 325 -4.66 -36.91 -33.13
C GLU A 325 -5.43 -37.77 -32.11
N ASN A 326 -6.47 -38.47 -32.56
CA ASN A 326 -7.25 -39.34 -31.67
C ASN A 326 -6.60 -40.72 -31.49
N SER A 327 -7.18 -41.56 -30.61
CA SER A 327 -6.69 -42.91 -30.30
C SER A 327 -6.76 -43.91 -31.47
N ARG A 328 -7.23 -43.49 -32.65
CA ARG A 328 -7.23 -44.27 -33.90
C ARG A 328 -6.23 -43.71 -34.94
N GLY A 329 -5.44 -42.69 -34.59
CA GLY A 329 -4.46 -42.07 -35.49
C GLY A 329 -5.03 -41.01 -36.44
N GLU A 330 -6.27 -40.54 -36.22
CA GLU A 330 -6.93 -39.55 -37.09
C GLU A 330 -6.65 -38.12 -36.61
N ILE A 331 -6.22 -37.23 -37.51
CA ILE A 331 -5.96 -35.80 -37.24
C ILE A 331 -7.27 -34.99 -37.39
N ARG A 332 -7.59 -34.14 -36.40
CA ARG A 332 -8.81 -33.30 -36.41
C ARG A 332 -8.53 -31.85 -36.04
N LEU A 333 -9.18 -30.91 -36.76
CA LEU A 333 -9.15 -29.47 -36.50
C LEU A 333 -10.06 -29.09 -35.33
N GLU A 334 -9.65 -28.09 -34.54
CA GLU A 334 -10.33 -27.68 -33.30
C GLU A 334 -11.51 -26.67 -33.50
N ASP A 335 -11.85 -26.28 -34.73
CA ASP A 335 -12.70 -25.11 -35.04
C ASP A 335 -14.16 -25.39 -35.45
N GLY A 336 -14.72 -26.56 -35.11
CA GLY A 336 -16.15 -26.64 -34.84
C GLY A 336 -17.10 -27.04 -35.99
N ASN A 337 -16.89 -28.20 -36.59
CA ASN A 337 -17.93 -28.91 -37.36
C ASN A 337 -18.53 -30.14 -36.62
N GLY A 338 -18.66 -30.07 -35.28
CA GLY A 338 -19.65 -30.88 -34.53
C GLY A 338 -19.08 -31.84 -33.47
N GLY A 339 -18.92 -31.36 -32.23
CA GLY A 339 -18.33 -32.11 -31.11
C GLY A 339 -19.28 -32.86 -30.17
N ILE A 340 -18.68 -33.71 -29.30
CA ILE A 340 -18.92 -33.78 -27.84
C ILE A 340 -17.55 -33.97 -27.16
N THR A 341 -17.35 -33.26 -26.05
CA THR A 341 -16.10 -33.11 -25.30
C THR A 341 -15.94 -34.18 -24.22
N GLY A 342 -14.72 -34.69 -24.01
CA GLY A 342 -14.30 -35.30 -22.74
C GLY A 342 -13.25 -34.42 -22.07
N CYS A 343 -13.31 -34.25 -20.75
CA CYS A 343 -12.35 -33.46 -19.99
C CYS A 343 -10.92 -33.99 -20.15
N LEU A 344 -9.93 -33.09 -20.27
CA LEU A 344 -8.51 -33.42 -20.18
C LEU A 344 -8.20 -34.07 -18.82
N SER A 345 -7.80 -35.34 -18.85
CA SER A 345 -7.29 -36.11 -17.71
C SER A 345 -5.83 -35.77 -17.47
N THR A 346 -5.46 -35.53 -16.21
CA THR A 346 -4.07 -35.28 -15.75
C THR A 346 -3.33 -36.55 -15.33
N GLY A 347 -3.60 -37.71 -15.96
CA GLY A 347 -2.98 -38.99 -15.61
C GLY A 347 -2.19 -39.62 -16.76
N GLY A 348 -0.94 -39.98 -16.52
CA GLY A 348 -0.01 -40.55 -17.50
C GLY A 348 -0.31 -41.99 -17.96
N GLY A 349 0.27 -42.36 -19.11
CA GLY A 349 0.47 -43.76 -19.55
C GLY A 349 0.11 -44.07 -21.02
N LYS A 350 1.13 -44.52 -21.78
CA LYS A 350 1.15 -45.32 -23.05
C LYS A 350 0.46 -44.80 -24.34
N PRO A 351 0.87 -45.30 -25.54
CA PRO A 351 0.69 -44.67 -26.87
C PRO A 351 -0.76 -44.40 -27.27
N GLY A 352 -0.99 -43.28 -27.98
CA GLY A 352 -2.32 -42.65 -28.18
C GLY A 352 -2.45 -41.29 -27.50
N GLN A 353 -1.36 -40.74 -26.94
CA GLN A 353 -1.28 -39.37 -26.43
C GLN A 353 -0.86 -38.41 -27.57
N GLY A 354 -1.80 -38.08 -28.44
CA GLY A 354 -1.61 -37.07 -29.48
C GLY A 354 -1.10 -35.77 -28.85
N THR A 355 0.09 -35.33 -29.26
CA THR A 355 0.69 -34.08 -28.81
C THR A 355 0.34 -33.01 -29.84
N PRO A 356 -0.25 -31.86 -29.46
CA PRO A 356 -0.55 -30.82 -30.43
C PRO A 356 0.75 -30.25 -31.00
N ALA A 357 0.83 -30.17 -32.33
CA ALA A 357 1.94 -29.55 -33.05
C ALA A 357 1.45 -28.25 -33.71
N ILE A 358 2.29 -27.21 -33.69
CA ILE A 358 2.00 -25.92 -34.34
C ILE A 358 3.00 -25.77 -35.48
N CYS A 359 2.51 -25.50 -36.69
CA CYS A 359 3.33 -25.18 -37.85
C CYS A 359 3.15 -23.69 -38.19
N ILE A 360 4.26 -22.97 -38.40
CA ILE A 360 4.23 -21.56 -38.80
C ILE A 360 4.76 -21.48 -40.23
N GLN A 361 3.90 -21.10 -41.18
CA GLN A 361 4.30 -20.91 -42.57
C GLN A 361 4.81 -19.46 -42.78
N HIS A 362 6.00 -19.30 -43.34
CA HIS A 362 6.44 -18.02 -43.90
C HIS A 362 5.94 -17.88 -45.35
N ALA A 363 5.54 -16.68 -45.76
CA ALA A 363 5.04 -16.43 -47.13
C ALA A 363 6.19 -16.25 -48.12
N SER A 364 6.19 -17.01 -49.21
CA SER A 364 7.01 -16.74 -50.40
C SER A 364 6.26 -15.78 -51.34
N ILE A 365 6.91 -14.68 -51.74
CA ILE A 365 6.44 -13.80 -52.83
C ILE A 365 7.31 -14.06 -54.06
N GLY A 366 6.70 -14.65 -55.10
CA GLY A 366 7.02 -14.45 -56.52
C GLY A 366 8.30 -15.09 -57.11
N ARG A 367 8.12 -16.14 -57.93
CA ARG A 367 8.24 -16.11 -59.41
C ARG A 367 8.64 -17.51 -59.95
N HIS A 368 7.67 -18.22 -60.54
CA HIS A 368 7.72 -19.17 -61.67
C HIS A 368 6.83 -20.41 -61.47
N ASP A 369 6.05 -20.72 -62.50
CA ASP A 369 4.98 -21.74 -62.51
C ASP A 369 5.49 -23.19 -62.47
N ALA A 370 6.81 -23.41 -62.50
CA ALA A 370 7.45 -24.72 -62.43
C ALA A 370 7.94 -25.11 -61.01
N ALA A 371 7.78 -24.22 -60.02
CA ALA A 371 8.29 -24.41 -58.66
C ALA A 371 7.25 -25.05 -57.73
N GLY A 372 6.96 -26.34 -57.91
CA GLY A 372 6.18 -27.15 -56.97
C GLY A 372 4.75 -26.65 -56.69
N PRO A 373 3.97 -27.35 -55.86
CA PRO A 373 2.59 -26.94 -55.57
C PRO A 373 2.61 -25.62 -54.77
N GLN A 374 2.08 -24.57 -55.38
CA GLN A 374 1.92 -23.26 -54.75
C GLN A 374 0.62 -23.25 -53.93
N GLY A 375 0.75 -23.23 -52.60
CA GLY A 375 -0.39 -23.13 -51.70
C GLY A 375 0.00 -22.71 -50.29
N ARG A 376 -0.93 -22.02 -49.60
CA ARG A 376 -0.91 -21.88 -48.14
C ARG A 376 -1.66 -23.05 -47.52
N GLY A 377 -1.09 -23.70 -46.52
CA GLY A 377 -1.71 -24.81 -45.80
C GLY A 377 -1.20 -26.22 -46.18
N TYR A 378 -1.76 -27.21 -45.50
CA TYR A 378 -1.39 -28.63 -45.56
C TYR A 378 -1.99 -29.34 -46.81
N GLN A 379 -1.21 -30.20 -47.47
CA GLN A 379 -1.65 -31.10 -48.54
C GLN A 379 -1.22 -32.53 -48.19
N GLU A 380 -2.17 -33.47 -48.17
CA GLU A 380 -2.01 -34.81 -47.58
C GLU A 380 -1.00 -35.68 -48.34
N ASP A 381 -0.86 -35.48 -49.66
CA ASP A 381 -0.06 -36.35 -50.54
C ASP A 381 1.23 -35.70 -51.07
N VAL A 382 1.62 -34.53 -50.53
CA VAL A 382 2.78 -33.77 -51.01
C VAL A 382 3.75 -33.49 -49.86
N ALA A 383 4.96 -34.05 -49.93
CA ALA A 383 6.07 -33.68 -49.04
C ALA A 383 6.89 -32.53 -49.64
N PHE A 384 6.97 -31.39 -48.96
CA PHE A 384 7.88 -30.31 -49.36
C PHE A 384 9.33 -30.68 -49.04
N THR A 385 10.21 -30.66 -50.03
CA THR A 385 11.65 -30.91 -49.83
C THR A 385 12.34 -29.70 -49.20
N GLN A 386 13.19 -29.96 -48.20
CA GLN A 386 14.07 -29.00 -47.56
C GLN A 386 14.99 -28.31 -48.60
N ASP A 387 14.96 -26.99 -48.63
CA ASP A 387 15.85 -26.14 -49.44
C ASP A 387 17.21 -25.98 -48.71
N SER A 388 18.29 -25.83 -49.47
CA SER A 388 19.69 -25.78 -48.99
C SER A 388 20.19 -24.38 -48.59
N ARG A 389 19.29 -23.41 -48.35
CA ARG A 389 19.60 -22.05 -47.90
C ARG A 389 19.02 -21.80 -46.52
N SER A 390 19.92 -21.71 -45.56
CA SER A 390 19.93 -21.01 -44.27
C SER A 390 18.66 -20.31 -43.73
N SER A 391 17.47 -20.90 -43.81
CA SER A 391 16.29 -20.52 -43.05
C SER A 391 15.73 -21.76 -42.37
N ALA A 392 15.81 -21.81 -41.05
CA ALA A 392 15.40 -22.95 -40.26
C ALA A 392 13.88 -23.04 -40.15
N ASP A 393 13.30 -24.12 -40.64
CA ASP A 393 11.94 -24.55 -40.27
C ASP A 393 11.99 -25.14 -38.84
N VAL A 394 11.20 -24.59 -37.92
CA VAL A 394 11.15 -25.08 -36.53
C VAL A 394 9.88 -25.89 -36.33
N VAL A 395 10.05 -27.20 -36.16
CA VAL A 395 9.07 -28.08 -35.54
C VAL A 395 9.43 -28.20 -34.07
N GLN A 396 8.63 -27.63 -33.17
CA GLN A 396 8.87 -27.72 -31.73
C GLN A 396 7.95 -28.78 -31.09
N TYR A 397 8.56 -29.77 -30.42
CA TYR A 397 7.90 -30.91 -29.79
C TYR A 397 7.80 -30.70 -28.27
N GLY A 398 6.59 -30.83 -27.70
CA GLY A 398 6.35 -30.91 -26.26
C GLY A 398 5.90 -29.60 -25.57
N MET A 399 5.22 -29.77 -24.43
CA MET A 399 4.79 -28.68 -23.53
C MET A 399 6.03 -27.96 -22.96
N GLN A 400 6.36 -26.78 -23.46
CA GLN A 400 7.41 -25.97 -22.84
C GLN A 400 6.79 -24.99 -21.84
N VAL A 401 7.07 -25.24 -20.56
CA VAL A 401 6.81 -24.27 -19.50
C VAL A 401 7.91 -23.21 -19.60
N ARG A 402 7.56 -21.99 -20.03
CA ARG A 402 8.50 -20.86 -19.91
C ARG A 402 8.65 -20.54 -18.43
N ARG A 403 9.89 -20.57 -17.95
CA ARG A 403 10.22 -20.02 -16.63
C ARG A 403 10.18 -18.51 -16.73
N LEU A 404 9.43 -17.86 -15.86
CA LEU A 404 9.46 -16.40 -15.76
C LEU A 404 10.87 -15.96 -15.36
N THR A 405 11.32 -14.84 -15.90
CA THR A 405 12.60 -14.21 -15.51
C THR A 405 12.52 -13.66 -14.08
N PRO A 406 13.65 -13.42 -13.39
CA PRO A 406 13.61 -12.87 -12.03
C PRO A 406 12.91 -11.51 -11.97
N VAL A 407 13.09 -10.65 -12.99
CA VAL A 407 12.43 -9.34 -13.07
C VAL A 407 10.91 -9.49 -13.20
N GLU A 408 10.43 -10.45 -13.99
CA GLU A 408 9.00 -10.75 -14.04
C GLU A 408 8.47 -11.24 -12.69
N CYS A 409 9.25 -12.02 -11.94
CA CYS A 409 8.90 -12.46 -10.60
C CYS A 409 8.92 -11.31 -9.57
N GLU A 410 9.88 -10.38 -9.65
CA GLU A 410 9.94 -9.16 -8.84
C GLU A 410 8.67 -8.33 -9.04
N ARG A 411 8.29 -8.09 -10.30
CA ARG A 411 7.05 -7.38 -10.66
C ARG A 411 5.78 -8.08 -10.15
N LEU A 412 5.73 -9.42 -10.21
CA LEU A 412 4.58 -10.18 -9.68
C LEU A 412 4.41 -10.03 -8.17
N GLN A 413 5.49 -9.77 -7.44
CA GLN A 413 5.46 -9.47 -6.01
C GLN A 413 5.35 -7.95 -5.73
N GLY A 414 5.38 -7.11 -6.76
CA GLY A 414 5.32 -5.65 -6.66
C GLY A 414 6.65 -4.97 -6.26
N PHE A 415 7.78 -5.66 -6.41
CA PHE A 415 9.10 -5.06 -6.25
C PHE A 415 9.49 -4.22 -7.47
N PRO A 416 10.37 -3.21 -7.30
CA PRO A 416 11.07 -2.58 -8.41
C PRO A 416 11.85 -3.58 -9.24
N ASP A 417 12.02 -3.28 -10.53
CA ASP A 417 12.88 -4.07 -11.40
C ASP A 417 14.30 -4.14 -10.83
N ASP A 418 14.90 -5.32 -10.95
CA ASP A 418 16.27 -5.62 -10.52
C ASP A 418 16.50 -5.47 -9.01
N HIS A 419 15.43 -5.48 -8.19
CA HIS A 419 15.53 -5.39 -6.73
C HIS A 419 16.49 -6.42 -6.14
N THR A 420 16.51 -7.65 -6.67
CA THR A 420 17.41 -8.74 -6.23
C THR A 420 18.67 -8.89 -7.07
N LEU A 421 18.89 -8.04 -8.08
CA LEU A 421 20.11 -8.03 -8.88
C LEU A 421 21.24 -7.32 -8.10
N ILE A 422 22.07 -8.11 -7.43
CA ILE A 422 23.17 -7.66 -6.58
C ILE A 422 24.44 -8.46 -6.87
N ALA A 423 25.61 -7.92 -6.53
CA ALA A 423 26.85 -8.70 -6.52
C ALA A 423 26.73 -9.83 -5.49
N TRP A 424 27.11 -11.06 -5.88
CA TRP A 424 26.90 -12.24 -5.04
C TRP A 424 28.00 -13.30 -5.23
N ARG A 425 28.60 -13.75 -4.11
CA ARG A 425 29.67 -14.76 -4.08
C ARG A 425 30.82 -14.48 -5.05
N GLY A 426 31.29 -13.24 -5.05
CA GLY A 426 32.43 -12.81 -5.89
C GLY A 426 32.09 -12.61 -7.37
N LYS A 427 30.80 -12.66 -7.73
CA LYS A 427 30.30 -12.28 -9.05
C LYS A 427 29.70 -10.88 -9.01
N ASP A 428 29.89 -10.12 -10.08
CA ASP A 428 29.25 -8.81 -10.24
C ASP A 428 27.73 -8.94 -10.38
N ALA A 429 27.00 -7.84 -10.19
CA ALA A 429 25.54 -7.84 -10.21
C ALA A 429 24.97 -8.36 -11.55
N ALA A 430 25.63 -8.07 -12.67
CA ALA A 430 25.25 -8.57 -14.00
C ALA A 430 25.34 -10.10 -14.13
N GLU A 431 26.10 -10.76 -13.26
CA GLU A 431 26.30 -12.21 -13.21
C GLU A 431 25.63 -12.86 -11.98
N CYS A 432 24.73 -12.13 -11.31
CA CYS A 432 23.98 -12.63 -10.17
C CYS A 432 23.18 -13.88 -10.58
N PRO A 433 23.38 -15.04 -9.90
CA PRO A 433 22.67 -16.25 -10.26
C PRO A 433 21.17 -16.14 -9.96
N ASP A 434 20.34 -16.57 -10.90
CA ASP A 434 18.88 -16.51 -10.78
C ASP A 434 18.31 -17.39 -9.66
N GLY A 435 18.93 -18.53 -9.35
CA GLY A 435 18.41 -19.49 -8.36
C GLY A 435 18.13 -18.86 -6.98
N PRO A 436 19.12 -18.21 -6.35
CA PRO A 436 18.93 -17.44 -5.13
C PRO A 436 17.88 -16.32 -5.25
N ARG A 437 17.84 -15.61 -6.39
CA ARG A 437 16.83 -14.57 -6.67
C ARG A 437 15.41 -15.16 -6.60
N TYR A 438 15.13 -16.23 -7.34
CA TYR A 438 13.82 -16.89 -7.32
C TYR A 438 13.42 -17.39 -5.93
N LYS A 439 14.35 -17.99 -5.17
CA LYS A 439 14.08 -18.45 -3.79
C LYS A 439 13.66 -17.27 -2.92
N ALA A 440 14.39 -16.16 -3.00
CA ALA A 440 14.13 -14.97 -2.19
C ALA A 440 12.80 -14.30 -2.56
N ILE A 441 12.52 -14.12 -3.86
CA ILE A 441 11.27 -13.52 -4.36
C ILE A 441 10.06 -14.40 -3.99
N GLY A 442 10.17 -15.72 -4.14
CA GLY A 442 9.08 -16.66 -3.85
C GLY A 442 8.75 -16.79 -2.37
N ASN A 443 9.71 -16.51 -1.49
CA ASN A 443 9.53 -16.48 -0.04
C ASN A 443 9.14 -15.09 0.50
N SER A 444 9.14 -14.07 -0.35
CA SER A 444 8.77 -12.72 0.03
C SER A 444 7.25 -12.53 0.15
N MET A 445 6.87 -11.47 0.85
CA MET A 445 5.52 -10.91 0.85
C MET A 445 5.28 -10.06 -0.41
N ALA A 446 4.01 -9.94 -0.81
CA ALA A 446 3.62 -9.04 -1.89
C ALA A 446 3.61 -7.59 -1.38
N VAL A 447 4.45 -6.74 -1.98
CA VAL A 447 4.64 -5.33 -1.64
C VAL A 447 3.31 -4.55 -1.58
N PRO A 448 2.36 -4.71 -2.53
CA PRO A 448 1.13 -3.93 -2.50
C PRO A 448 0.19 -4.30 -1.34
N VAL A 449 0.23 -5.56 -0.89
CA VAL A 449 -0.56 -5.98 0.29
C VAL A 449 0.04 -5.37 1.55
N MET A 450 1.37 -5.39 1.68
CA MET A 450 2.05 -4.71 2.79
C MET A 450 1.78 -3.20 2.79
N ARG A 451 1.76 -2.57 1.61
CA ARG A 451 1.43 -1.15 1.45
C ARG A 451 0.02 -0.87 1.93
N TRP A 452 -0.95 -1.68 1.52
CA TRP A 452 -2.33 -1.57 1.98
C TRP A 452 -2.44 -1.69 3.51
N ILE A 453 -1.75 -2.66 4.12
CA ILE A 453 -1.71 -2.79 5.59
C ILE A 453 -1.12 -1.53 6.24
N GLY A 454 -0.01 -1.00 5.71
CA GLY A 454 0.63 0.21 6.24
C GLY A 454 -0.25 1.45 6.15
N GLU A 455 -0.94 1.67 5.02
CA GLU A 455 -1.90 2.77 4.83
C GLU A 455 -3.08 2.66 5.81
N ARG A 456 -3.54 1.44 6.07
CA ARG A 456 -4.64 1.17 7.01
C ARG A 456 -4.20 1.36 8.47
N ILE A 457 -3.00 0.95 8.83
CA ILE A 457 -2.41 1.26 10.15
C ILE A 457 -2.29 2.77 10.30
N ALA A 458 -1.70 3.47 9.33
CA ALA A 458 -1.56 4.92 9.37
C ALA A 458 -2.91 5.65 9.55
N SER A 459 -3.98 5.10 8.96
CA SER A 459 -5.35 5.63 9.07
C SER A 459 -6.05 5.28 10.38
N ALA A 460 -5.71 4.13 10.99
CA ALA A 460 -6.34 3.63 12.23
C ALA A 460 -5.65 4.15 13.49
N LEU A 461 -4.43 4.67 13.36
CA LEU A 461 -3.84 5.44 14.43
C LEU A 461 -4.72 6.65 14.70
N PRO A 462 -4.93 7.00 15.97
CA PRO A 462 -5.46 8.32 16.29
C PRO A 462 -4.59 9.31 15.54
N ALA A 463 -5.20 10.15 14.69
CA ALA A 463 -4.47 11.27 14.12
C ALA A 463 -3.71 11.88 15.29
N GLU A 464 -2.38 12.01 15.19
CA GLU A 464 -1.67 12.90 16.09
C GLU A 464 -2.54 14.14 16.11
N LYS A 465 -3.04 14.50 17.28
CA LYS A 465 -3.53 15.85 17.45
C LYS A 465 -2.27 16.68 17.27
N MET A 466 -1.95 17.01 16.01
CA MET A 466 -1.36 18.28 15.69
C MET A 466 -2.20 19.23 16.51
N THR A 467 -1.55 19.81 17.49
CA THR A 467 -2.17 20.61 18.53
C THR A 467 -2.74 21.83 17.80
N GLY A 468 -3.94 21.69 17.25
CA GLY A 468 -4.44 22.66 16.28
C GLY A 468 -5.51 22.14 15.31
N ASP A 469 -5.55 20.85 14.94
CA ASP A 469 -6.36 20.51 13.76
C ASP A 469 -7.87 20.54 14.02
N TYR A 470 -8.51 21.49 13.35
CA TYR A 470 -9.94 21.70 13.37
C TYR A 470 -10.62 20.64 12.48
N GLY A 471 -10.74 19.40 12.98
CA GLY A 471 -11.17 18.18 12.26
C GLY A 471 -12.58 18.15 11.66
N GLY A 472 -13.22 19.30 11.42
CA GLY A 472 -14.55 19.42 10.83
C GLY A 472 -14.62 20.06 9.44
N SER A 473 -13.48 20.45 8.84
CA SER A 473 -13.48 21.11 7.52
C SER A 473 -13.67 20.10 6.39
N LYS A 474 -14.62 20.37 5.50
CA LYS A 474 -14.82 19.62 4.23
C LYS A 474 -13.99 20.17 3.07
N THR A 475 -13.15 21.18 3.33
CA THR A 475 -12.30 21.80 2.30
C THR A 475 -11.16 20.84 1.94
N PRO A 476 -10.86 20.62 0.64
CA PRO A 476 -9.71 19.83 0.22
C PRO A 476 -8.41 20.27 0.90
N LEU A 477 -7.52 19.31 1.21
CA LEU A 477 -6.28 19.54 1.98
C LEU A 477 -5.38 20.59 1.31
N ASP A 478 -5.27 20.55 -0.02
CA ASP A 478 -4.49 21.50 -0.83
C ASP A 478 -5.02 22.94 -0.79
N GLN A 479 -6.26 23.14 -0.34
CA GLN A 479 -6.95 24.43 -0.30
C GLN A 479 -7.19 24.94 1.13
N ARG A 480 -7.06 24.06 2.11
CA ARG A 480 -7.51 24.28 3.49
C ARG A 480 -6.86 25.50 4.15
N ASP A 481 -5.61 25.78 3.83
CA ASP A 481 -4.83 26.87 4.44
C ASP A 481 -4.63 28.07 3.50
N LEU A 482 -5.36 28.12 2.38
CA LEU A 482 -5.22 29.17 1.38
C LEU A 482 -6.34 30.22 1.41
N TRP A 483 -7.26 30.13 2.36
CA TRP A 483 -8.36 31.09 2.52
C TRP A 483 -7.82 32.51 2.72
N ARG A 484 -8.37 33.45 1.98
CA ARG A 484 -7.93 34.85 2.04
C ARG A 484 -8.80 35.65 2.99
N THR A 485 -8.17 36.48 3.82
CA THR A 485 -8.85 37.45 4.69
C THR A 485 -9.69 38.43 3.85
N PRO A 486 -10.89 38.83 4.29
CA PRO A 486 -11.66 39.87 3.62
C PRO A 486 -10.86 41.19 3.49
N PRO A 487 -10.72 41.78 2.28
CA PRO A 487 -9.92 42.99 2.09
C PRO A 487 -10.36 44.17 2.95
N ALA A 488 -11.67 44.32 3.20
CA ALA A 488 -12.19 45.38 4.06
C ALA A 488 -11.74 45.21 5.52
N LEU A 489 -11.77 43.99 6.07
CA LEU A 489 -11.27 43.73 7.41
C LEU A 489 -9.77 44.10 7.52
N PHE A 490 -8.98 43.64 6.56
CA PHE A 490 -7.55 43.94 6.51
C PHE A 490 -7.30 45.45 6.40
N ALA A 491 -8.03 46.17 5.54
CA ALA A 491 -7.87 47.61 5.37
C ALA A 491 -8.12 48.39 6.67
N SER A 492 -9.13 48.01 7.46
CA SER A 492 -9.42 48.61 8.76
C SER A 492 -8.30 48.41 9.76
N LEU A 493 -7.81 47.17 9.89
CA LEU A 493 -6.71 46.86 10.80
C LEU A 493 -5.40 47.48 10.32
N ASN A 494 -5.17 47.54 9.01
CA ASN A 494 -3.99 48.17 8.44
C ASN A 494 -3.97 49.68 8.67
N ALA A 495 -5.13 50.34 8.78
CA ALA A 495 -5.19 51.75 9.15
C ALA A 495 -4.76 52.01 10.60
N GLU A 496 -4.97 51.04 11.49
CA GLU A 496 -4.53 51.12 12.89
C GLU A 496 -3.06 50.72 13.06
N PHE A 497 -2.66 49.59 12.47
CA PHE A 497 -1.37 48.96 12.74
C PHE A 497 -0.29 49.25 11.69
N CYS A 498 -0.67 49.73 10.50
CA CYS A 498 0.27 50.01 9.39
C CYS A 498 1.17 48.81 9.06
N PHE A 499 0.57 47.69 8.64
CA PHE A 499 1.29 46.44 8.37
C PHE A 499 2.34 46.61 7.27
N GLN A 500 3.55 46.16 7.54
CA GLN A 500 4.67 46.18 6.58
C GLN A 500 4.88 44.82 5.90
N LEU A 501 4.41 43.74 6.54
CA LEU A 501 4.60 42.36 6.13
C LEU A 501 3.32 41.54 6.35
N ASP A 502 3.02 40.66 5.38
CA ASP A 502 2.05 39.58 5.50
C ASP A 502 2.80 38.25 5.71
N ALA A 503 2.86 37.77 6.94
CA ALA A 503 3.81 36.72 7.34
C ALA A 503 3.42 35.30 6.93
N ALA A 504 2.22 35.07 6.41
CA ALA A 504 1.80 33.76 5.92
C ALA A 504 0.83 33.92 4.74
N ALA A 505 1.37 34.08 3.54
CA ALA A 505 0.56 34.26 2.34
C ALA A 505 1.17 33.65 1.09
N ALA A 506 0.32 33.18 0.19
CA ALA A 506 0.67 32.87 -1.19
C ALA A 506 0.57 34.14 -2.06
N PRO A 507 1.26 34.20 -3.22
CA PRO A 507 1.21 35.36 -4.12
C PRO A 507 -0.21 35.81 -4.50
N ARG A 508 -1.15 34.87 -4.58
CA ARG A 508 -2.55 35.12 -4.94
C ARG A 508 -3.44 35.64 -3.80
N ASN A 509 -3.05 35.44 -2.54
CA ASN A 509 -3.86 35.83 -1.39
C ASN A 509 -3.21 36.91 -0.50
N ALA A 510 -1.96 37.26 -0.74
CA ALA A 510 -1.24 38.32 -0.03
C ALA A 510 -2.01 39.65 0.02
N LEU A 511 -1.85 40.36 1.14
CA LEU A 511 -2.48 41.65 1.42
C LEU A 511 -1.46 42.77 1.60
N CYS A 512 -0.21 42.43 1.92
CA CYS A 512 0.93 43.35 1.92
C CYS A 512 1.78 43.21 0.66
N LYS A 513 2.55 44.25 0.33
CA LYS A 513 3.52 44.20 -0.78
C LYS A 513 4.66 43.21 -0.51
N ARG A 514 5.08 43.10 0.76
CA ARG A 514 6.03 42.12 1.25
C ARG A 514 5.26 41.00 1.94
N PHE A 515 5.54 39.76 1.59
CA PHE A 515 4.91 38.58 2.18
C PHE A 515 5.87 37.39 2.19
N ILE A 516 5.62 36.44 3.09
CA ILE A 516 6.38 35.19 3.21
C ILE A 516 5.52 34.04 2.71
N THR A 517 6.04 33.26 1.75
CA THR A 517 5.35 32.09 1.19
C THR A 517 5.55 30.83 2.02
N ALA A 518 4.76 29.79 1.72
CA ALA A 518 4.90 28.48 2.36
C ALA A 518 6.29 27.88 2.13
N GLU A 519 6.88 28.07 0.94
CA GLU A 519 8.21 27.57 0.59
C GLU A 519 9.33 28.29 1.35
N GLN A 520 9.14 29.57 1.67
CA GLN A 520 10.09 30.35 2.47
C GLN A 520 10.01 30.01 3.96
N ASN A 521 8.91 29.40 4.40
CA ASN A 521 8.64 29.02 5.79
C ASN A 521 8.77 30.19 6.78
N THR A 522 7.62 30.74 7.20
CA THR A 522 7.59 31.85 8.15
C THR A 522 8.23 31.53 9.50
N LEU A 523 8.25 30.26 9.91
CA LEU A 523 8.81 29.85 11.20
C LEU A 523 10.32 29.98 11.21
N GLU A 524 10.96 29.84 10.04
CA GLU A 524 12.42 29.93 9.86
C GLU A 524 12.86 31.30 9.36
N THR A 525 12.00 32.02 8.62
CA THR A 525 12.33 33.33 8.07
C THR A 525 12.44 34.41 9.18
N PRO A 526 13.53 35.20 9.23
CA PRO A 526 13.62 36.36 10.09
C PRO A 526 12.69 37.49 9.59
N TRP A 527 11.72 37.91 10.41
CA TRP A 527 10.78 38.95 9.99
C TRP A 527 11.44 40.32 9.87
N ALA A 528 12.48 40.58 10.68
CA ALA A 528 13.25 41.84 10.66
C ALA A 528 13.75 42.25 9.27
N ASP A 529 14.01 41.29 8.38
CA ASP A 529 14.49 41.56 7.01
C ASP A 529 13.43 42.23 6.12
N TYR A 530 12.16 42.19 6.53
CA TYR A 530 11.02 42.64 5.75
C TYR A 530 10.35 43.92 6.28
N LEU A 531 10.74 44.43 7.44
CA LEU A 531 10.14 45.65 8.01
C LEU A 531 11.16 46.51 8.76
N SER A 532 10.84 47.79 8.89
CA SER A 532 11.56 48.67 9.81
C SER A 532 11.09 48.41 11.24
N ILE A 533 12.03 48.31 12.19
CA ILE A 533 11.74 48.02 13.60
C ILE A 533 11.74 49.33 14.40
N PRO A 534 10.72 49.59 15.25
CA PRO A 534 9.53 48.76 15.48
C PRO A 534 8.51 48.85 14.33
N GLY A 535 7.80 47.76 14.07
CA GLY A 535 6.76 47.71 13.05
C GLY A 535 5.80 46.53 13.25
N TYR A 536 4.70 46.50 12.49
CA TYR A 536 3.67 45.47 12.61
C TYR A 536 3.61 44.52 11.42
N VAL A 537 3.29 43.28 11.74
CA VAL A 537 3.09 42.15 10.84
C VAL A 537 1.63 41.72 10.89
N TRP A 538 1.04 41.49 9.72
CA TRP A 538 -0.24 40.80 9.58
C TRP A 538 -0.02 39.30 9.50
N LEU A 539 -0.83 38.52 10.23
CA LEU A 539 -0.75 37.07 10.22
C LEU A 539 -2.12 36.42 10.20
N ASN A 540 -2.47 35.84 9.06
CA ASN A 540 -3.57 34.87 8.93
C ASN A 540 -2.95 33.48 8.77
N PRO A 541 -2.67 32.75 9.86
CA PRO A 541 -1.90 31.51 9.81
C PRO A 541 -2.70 30.39 9.10
N PRO A 542 -2.03 29.30 8.68
CA PRO A 542 -2.69 28.03 8.41
C PRO A 542 -3.55 27.62 9.61
N TYR A 543 -4.85 27.37 9.39
CA TYR A 543 -5.76 26.98 10.47
C TYR A 543 -5.67 25.47 10.77
N SER A 544 -4.97 24.71 9.92
CA SER A 544 -4.59 23.32 10.19
C SER A 544 -3.64 23.19 11.39
N ASP A 545 -2.73 24.16 11.58
CA ASP A 545 -1.80 24.18 12.72
C ASP A 545 -1.39 25.60 13.13
N ILE A 546 -2.06 26.13 14.15
CA ILE A 546 -1.89 27.52 14.64
C ILE A 546 -0.74 27.63 15.66
N THR A 547 -0.45 26.57 16.42
CA THR A 547 0.46 26.61 17.58
C THR A 547 1.87 27.13 17.24
N PRO A 548 2.53 26.67 16.16
CA PRO A 548 3.86 27.15 15.80
C PRO A 548 3.88 28.66 15.48
N PHE A 549 2.82 29.19 14.89
CA PHE A 549 2.70 30.60 14.53
C PHE A 549 2.51 31.48 15.76
N VAL A 550 1.81 30.99 16.78
CA VAL A 550 1.71 31.65 18.10
C VAL A 550 3.09 31.75 18.75
N LYS A 551 3.85 30.65 18.77
CA LYS A 551 5.23 30.63 19.29
C LYS A 551 6.13 31.61 18.54
N LYS A 552 6.04 31.64 17.21
CA LYS A 552 6.80 32.58 16.37
C LYS A 552 6.44 34.03 16.68
N ALA A 553 5.16 34.39 16.70
CA ALA A 553 4.72 35.74 17.03
C ALA A 553 5.17 36.18 18.44
N SER A 554 5.08 35.25 19.40
CA SER A 554 5.56 35.45 20.77
C SER A 554 7.07 35.72 20.83
N ALA A 555 7.87 34.98 20.05
CA ALA A 555 9.31 35.18 19.99
C ALA A 555 9.68 36.52 19.33
N GLU A 556 9.03 36.86 18.21
CA GLU A 556 9.31 38.09 17.45
C GLU A 556 8.87 39.36 18.19
N SER A 557 7.88 39.26 19.08
CA SER A 557 7.52 40.37 19.99
C SER A 557 8.70 40.82 20.86
N GLY A 558 9.57 39.88 21.27
CA GLY A 558 10.82 40.19 21.98
C GLY A 558 11.82 40.99 21.14
N ASN A 559 11.72 40.92 19.81
CA ASN A 559 12.54 41.67 18.85
C ASN A 559 11.91 43.01 18.44
N GLN A 560 10.94 43.51 19.21
CA GLN A 560 10.17 44.73 18.92
C GLN A 560 9.39 44.67 17.60
N ILE A 561 8.96 43.46 17.21
CA ILE A 561 8.09 43.25 16.04
C ILE A 561 6.68 42.96 16.53
N GLY A 562 5.76 43.87 16.23
CA GLY A 562 4.36 43.72 16.56
C GLY A 562 3.67 42.74 15.61
N THR A 563 2.72 41.96 16.12
CA THR A 563 1.97 40.98 15.31
C THR A 563 0.49 41.11 15.58
N VAL A 564 -0.33 41.17 14.52
CA VAL A 564 -1.78 41.03 14.62
C VAL A 564 -2.17 39.73 13.92
N MET A 565 -2.58 38.76 14.73
CA MET A 565 -2.93 37.42 14.27
C MET A 565 -4.45 37.21 14.26
N LEU A 566 -5.00 36.77 13.14
CA LEU A 566 -6.42 36.42 13.00
C LEU A 566 -6.62 34.91 13.20
N VAL A 567 -7.43 34.52 14.19
CA VAL A 567 -7.66 33.11 14.54
C VAL A 567 -9.14 32.85 14.87
N PRO A 568 -9.59 31.57 14.90
CA PRO A 568 -10.93 31.23 15.41
C PRO A 568 -11.10 31.68 16.86
N ALA A 569 -12.29 32.13 17.22
CA ALA A 569 -12.64 32.48 18.60
C ALA A 569 -12.86 31.21 19.46
N ASP A 570 -11.80 30.45 19.71
CA ASP A 570 -11.81 29.25 20.55
C ASP A 570 -10.86 29.43 21.73
N THR A 571 -11.40 29.53 22.93
CA THR A 571 -10.63 29.74 24.16
C THR A 571 -10.31 28.43 24.89
N SER A 572 -10.78 27.29 24.37
CA SER A 572 -10.64 25.98 25.02
C SER A 572 -9.39 25.20 24.57
N VAL A 573 -8.64 25.74 23.62
CA VAL A 573 -7.56 25.06 22.89
C VAL A 573 -6.17 25.45 23.41
N GLY A 574 -5.21 24.54 23.21
CA GLY A 574 -3.84 24.67 23.72
C GLY A 574 -3.10 25.93 23.23
N TRP A 575 -3.20 26.24 21.94
CA TRP A 575 -2.55 27.44 21.38
C TRP A 575 -3.08 28.75 21.97
N PHE A 576 -4.34 28.79 22.41
CA PHE A 576 -4.90 30.00 23.03
C PHE A 576 -4.31 30.21 24.42
N LYS A 577 -4.21 29.12 25.21
CA LYS A 577 -3.52 29.15 26.52
C LYS A 577 -2.07 29.61 26.36
N GLU A 578 -1.38 29.15 25.32
CA GLU A 578 -0.01 29.54 25.02
C GLU A 578 0.09 31.02 24.63
N ALA A 579 -0.80 31.50 23.74
CA ALA A 579 -0.83 32.89 23.32
C ALA A 579 -1.01 33.88 24.49
N LEU A 580 -1.89 33.56 25.45
CA LEU A 580 -2.15 34.44 26.60
C LEU A 580 -0.93 34.71 27.49
N GLN A 581 0.08 33.82 27.44
CA GLN A 581 1.31 33.99 28.20
C GLN A 581 2.11 35.21 27.75
N THR A 582 1.98 35.64 26.49
CA THR A 582 2.80 36.72 25.92
C THR A 582 2.02 37.78 25.14
N ALA A 583 0.80 37.50 24.66
CA ALA A 583 0.00 38.45 23.88
C ALA A 583 -0.31 39.74 24.65
N SER A 584 -0.20 40.90 24.03
CA SER A 584 -0.50 42.18 24.67
C SER A 584 -2.01 42.43 24.75
N GLU A 585 -2.74 42.02 23.72
CA GLU A 585 -4.19 42.25 23.60
C GLU A 585 -4.89 41.10 22.86
N VAL A 586 -6.13 40.80 23.24
CA VAL A 586 -7.05 39.92 22.51
C VAL A 586 -8.34 40.69 22.23
N ARG A 587 -8.75 40.76 20.96
CA ARG A 587 -10.01 41.38 20.53
C ARG A 587 -10.96 40.34 19.94
N PHE A 588 -12.10 40.12 20.59
CA PHE A 588 -13.16 39.26 20.03
C PHE A 588 -13.96 40.01 18.97
N ILE A 589 -14.16 39.40 17.80
CA ILE A 589 -14.99 39.98 16.74
C ILE A 589 -16.44 39.58 16.99
N THR A 590 -17.30 40.57 17.25
CA THR A 590 -18.73 40.42 17.58
C THR A 590 -19.63 40.73 16.37
N ALA A 591 -20.95 40.65 16.55
CA ALA A 591 -21.96 40.91 15.51
C ALA A 591 -21.93 40.00 14.27
N GLY A 592 -21.31 38.82 14.38
CA GLY A 592 -21.44 37.72 13.43
C GLY A 592 -20.10 37.21 12.91
N ARG A 593 -20.14 36.37 11.89
CA ARG A 593 -18.96 35.64 11.39
C ARG A 593 -18.35 36.34 10.18
N LEU A 594 -17.03 36.22 10.05
CA LEU A 594 -16.28 36.70 8.88
C LEU A 594 -16.49 35.75 7.70
N ALA A 595 -16.74 36.32 6.52
CA ALA A 595 -16.86 35.59 5.26
C ALA A 595 -15.53 35.61 4.50
N PHE A 596 -14.67 34.63 4.76
CA PHE A 596 -13.37 34.49 4.08
C PHE A 596 -13.55 34.23 2.57
N ILE A 597 -12.56 34.62 1.78
CA ILE A 597 -12.57 34.45 0.33
C ILE A 597 -11.99 33.08 -0.01
N ASN A 598 -12.76 32.29 -0.76
CA ASN A 598 -12.37 30.95 -1.18
C ASN A 598 -11.21 31.01 -2.21
N PRO A 599 -10.17 30.17 -2.07
CA PRO A 599 -8.97 30.23 -2.92
C PRO A 599 -9.22 29.81 -4.38
N VAL A 600 -10.28 29.04 -4.65
CA VAL A 600 -10.62 28.56 -6.00
C VAL A 600 -11.62 29.50 -6.66
N THR A 601 -12.71 29.83 -5.97
CA THR A 601 -13.80 30.63 -6.57
C THR A 601 -13.56 32.13 -6.50
N GLY A 602 -12.66 32.60 -5.63
CA GLY A 602 -12.40 34.02 -5.41
C GLY A 602 -13.57 34.77 -4.76
N LYS A 603 -14.60 34.07 -4.28
CA LYS A 603 -15.81 34.67 -3.70
C LYS A 603 -15.84 34.52 -2.17
N PRO A 604 -16.44 35.48 -1.44
CA PRO A 604 -16.72 35.33 -0.02
C PRO A 604 -17.65 34.14 0.22
N VAL A 605 -17.35 33.33 1.23
CA VAL A 605 -18.19 32.18 1.62
C VAL A 605 -18.81 32.44 2.98
N SER A 606 -20.15 32.34 3.04
CA SER A 606 -20.92 32.35 4.29
C SER A 606 -21.02 30.93 4.86
N GLY A 607 -21.14 30.82 6.19
CA GLY A 607 -21.29 29.51 6.86
C GLY A 607 -20.05 28.98 7.59
N ASN A 608 -19.03 29.82 7.86
CA ASN A 608 -18.02 29.50 8.88
C ASN A 608 -18.75 29.09 10.17
N ASN A 609 -18.31 28.03 10.86
CA ASN A 609 -19.00 27.51 12.04
C ASN A 609 -18.53 28.12 13.38
N LYS A 610 -17.45 28.91 13.38
CA LYS A 610 -16.96 29.63 14.58
C LYS A 610 -16.81 31.14 14.34
N GLY A 611 -16.81 31.88 15.45
CA GLY A 611 -16.43 33.28 15.47
C GLY A 611 -14.93 33.46 15.23
N SER A 612 -14.47 34.70 15.18
CA SER A 612 -13.06 35.04 14.99
C SER A 612 -12.59 35.99 16.08
N MET A 613 -11.30 35.97 16.39
CA MET A 613 -10.66 36.91 17.29
C MET A 613 -9.31 37.35 16.73
N LEU A 614 -8.83 38.48 17.21
CA LEU A 614 -7.48 38.97 16.96
C LEU A 614 -6.65 38.76 18.21
N ILE A 615 -5.46 38.19 18.05
CA ILE A 615 -4.44 38.14 19.09
C ILE A 615 -3.31 39.06 18.67
N ILE A 616 -2.97 40.01 19.53
CA ILE A 616 -2.09 41.12 19.22
C ILE A 616 -0.91 41.10 20.18
N TRP A 617 0.29 41.04 19.61
CA TRP A 617 1.54 41.33 20.31
C TRP A 617 2.00 42.70 19.90
N HIS A 618 2.07 43.63 20.85
CA HIS A 618 2.66 44.93 20.61
C HIS A 618 4.20 44.83 20.65
N PRO A 619 4.93 45.70 19.92
CA PRO A 619 6.40 45.72 19.92
C PRO A 619 7.01 46.34 21.19
N TYR A 620 6.18 46.63 22.21
CA TYR A 620 6.57 47.26 23.46
C TYR A 620 6.11 46.43 24.66
N PRO A 621 6.77 46.58 25.82
CA PRO A 621 6.47 45.77 27.00
C PRO A 621 5.00 45.85 27.43
N ARG A 622 4.42 44.69 27.80
CA ARG A 622 3.08 44.59 28.38
C ARG A 622 3.14 44.50 29.91
N THR A 623 2.09 44.95 30.60
CA THR A 623 1.88 44.65 32.02
C THR A 623 0.95 43.46 32.22
N HIS A 624 -0.09 43.34 31.39
CA HIS A 624 -1.07 42.24 31.36
C HIS A 624 -1.64 42.09 29.94
N CYS A 625 -2.40 41.03 29.69
CA CYS A 625 -3.16 40.86 28.44
C CYS A 625 -4.47 41.65 28.54
N HIS A 626 -4.70 42.63 27.66
CA HIS A 626 -5.98 43.32 27.58
C HIS A 626 -6.99 42.51 26.77
N PHE A 627 -8.26 42.51 27.19
CA PHE A 627 -9.35 41.86 26.46
C PHE A 627 -10.39 42.89 26.06
N ALA A 628 -10.73 42.92 24.77
CA ALA A 628 -11.75 43.81 24.22
C ALA A 628 -12.61 43.11 23.18
N THR A 629 -13.64 43.82 22.71
CA THR A 629 -14.50 43.39 21.61
C THR A 629 -14.46 44.43 20.49
N VAL A 630 -14.57 43.98 19.25
CA VAL A 630 -14.70 44.84 18.07
C VAL A 630 -15.89 44.36 17.23
N ASP A 631 -16.75 45.29 16.80
CA ASP A 631 -17.90 44.95 15.99
C ASP A 631 -17.48 44.64 14.54
N ARG A 632 -17.92 43.48 14.03
CA ARG A 632 -17.60 43.05 12.66
C ARG A 632 -18.09 44.06 11.62
N ASP A 633 -19.32 44.52 11.73
CA ASP A 633 -19.96 45.33 10.69
C ASP A 633 -19.38 46.75 10.66
N GLU A 634 -19.00 47.27 11.82
CA GLU A 634 -18.24 48.51 11.91
C GLU A 634 -16.86 48.39 11.25
N LEU A 635 -16.10 47.33 11.57
CA LEU A 635 -14.81 47.05 10.95
C LEU A 635 -14.94 46.91 9.42
N MET A 636 -15.91 46.14 8.94
CA MET A 636 -16.11 45.93 7.51
C MET A 636 -16.54 47.21 6.79
N THR A 637 -17.43 48.01 7.40
CA THR A 637 -17.91 49.27 6.83
C THR A 637 -16.79 50.31 6.75
N PHE A 638 -15.98 50.45 7.80
CA PHE A 638 -14.84 51.36 7.81
C PHE A 638 -13.82 51.00 6.73
N GLY A 639 -13.49 49.72 6.61
CA GLY A 639 -12.52 49.23 5.63
C GLY A 639 -13.00 49.36 4.19
N ALA A 640 -14.28 49.10 3.93
CA ALA A 640 -14.88 49.32 2.63
C ALA A 640 -14.79 50.80 2.20
N LYS A 641 -15.02 51.74 3.13
CA LYS A 641 -14.83 53.18 2.86
C LYS A 641 -13.38 53.53 2.53
N LEU A 642 -12.41 52.93 3.22
CA LEU A 642 -10.98 53.15 2.92
C LEU A 642 -10.60 52.63 1.54
N LEU A 643 -11.08 51.44 1.16
CA LEU A 643 -10.83 50.86 -0.16
C LEU A 643 -11.45 51.70 -1.27
N ALA A 644 -12.72 52.11 -1.12
CA ALA A 644 -13.38 52.97 -2.10
C ALA A 644 -12.67 54.32 -2.30
N ARG A 645 -12.14 54.92 -1.22
CA ARG A 645 -11.34 56.15 -1.32
C ARG A 645 -10.03 55.95 -2.08
N ARG A 646 -9.40 54.78 -1.94
CA ARG A 646 -8.15 54.44 -2.62
C ARG A 646 -8.37 54.11 -4.10
N GLU A 647 -9.52 53.59 -4.48
CA GLU A 647 -9.88 53.35 -5.89
C GLU A 647 -10.27 54.65 -6.61
N ALA A 648 -10.79 55.63 -5.88
CA ALA A 648 -11.15 56.95 -6.41
C ALA A 648 -9.97 57.93 -6.53
N ALA A 649 -8.83 57.63 -5.89
CA ALA A 649 -7.59 58.41 -5.90
C ALA A 649 -6.56 57.77 -6.83
#